data_AF-D0N0W6-F1
#
_entry.id   AF-D0N0W6-F1
#
_cell.length_a   1.000
_cell.length_b   1.000
_cell.length_c   1.000
_cell.angle_alpha   90.00
_cell.angle_beta   90.00
_cell.angle_gamma   90.00
#
_symmetry.space_group_name_H-M   'P 1'
#
loop_
_entity.id
_entity.type
_entity.pdbx_description
1 polymer ?
#
loop_
_entity_poly.entity_id
_entity_poly.type
_entity_poly.pdbx_seq_one_letter_code
_entity_poly.pdbx_strand_id
1 'polypeptide(L)'
;MAVKLESTQFKIWKEKGKTSDEFFKMLRLDTDQSIDTLKSPGLVSWFSYVKKISENPTEVLYRKLEIRFSDAEILKMFFAGRKDGTLKFSLGPMVRLIKGNWLGQKKTAEDVFTDLSLHKDGINFFENPILVTWFTYVKIMHQEEADNVMSSVMTKYYDDETVKKMVTHSSITGNLKATATQVVSELWLREGMSAHEAFKVLRLSGKGDNALSDPAFGTWVSYFNKLQRKKMNQDEYAIIAELSKHFDNDLNLARALKAAKTKLQSKSWIPRELKKYQDPRAVPAALSSINYPGAEISMDSTASPRQQLDGQSTRLRSPIIRPIHADTCAIELDTKLPRRCNWSIESFREVDIGSLPWLGWLFIYAFVQFYFSISRCLALKALVIMHGSATDYTAFVKISALSLGFFEDFVCTTYFATALWISDTLKQIVVERYGSTSGLRLDIAGKIATFTVSWVLFMAMMAPFVADMMLVVYRDMRFSFRLLASLIKEREYLKAAPISTDEVQTAYVTAGYLFVIASLFAIVRVWAKWADLTLWNPTQIVLNPVNNSTIGKLSKRGAGGVKYDALGRETSTTRYQVVRVAVVITGLVLLPGIAVAVRSACSPLVAYAALNVTLNELLLHMFEPAPMEVKLANLIENLPWVEEFIDKAEEHERFGDDTLFRRTTGFKGELAFNISIDNDNPPNVLIIGVESFRYRDSRYLVGEEDPSNLFKGSNLTITPNFDRWAKRGVALRNIWSSIPTSRSLESVLYAQVPYHSNTETGITGGKRNTKLSGLPQLFSEKGYETYFTTGSTLGFDNWDTFLPSHGFDNVWDADKMKRMAENNFNIRSQDWDNDEHRGFSWGAHDDLSFRLLGDFLLENRAKQVERARQGEPKVPMFVTHYTISSHEPYDSLPKWYEESEKPDFSAMYEGEQHADRIKRYMNARYFTDTELGKFMDRMHNQGFLHDTIVVIFGDHGQAPEVDKFNLHEESATRVPAAIIAEGRLGNAVGLVLNDVAEQYDLLNTLADITGLPKGGFQQNGVGRSLKRKASSKKHVVYSNDPLRKMAIVRGHERLRYDEITDSMMLHDTETDFHMTTDLLPLLKPEERAEWEALREDGRRITAYFKKRWDENCLLAVQCESLS
;
A
#
# COMPACT_ATOMS: atom_id res chain seq x y z
N MET A 1 -22.06 -34.69 18.51
CA MET A 1 -23.40 -34.59 19.11
C MET A 1 -23.53 -33.36 20.02
N ALA A 2 -22.78 -33.28 21.12
CA ALA A 2 -22.87 -32.21 22.14
C ALA A 2 -23.06 -30.78 21.60
N VAL A 3 -22.20 -30.30 20.68
CA VAL A 3 -22.27 -28.93 20.12
C VAL A 3 -23.63 -28.61 19.44
N LYS A 4 -24.31 -29.60 18.83
CA LYS A 4 -25.66 -29.41 18.30
C LYS A 4 -26.69 -29.23 19.43
N LEU A 5 -26.58 -30.04 20.50
CA LEU A 5 -27.47 -29.93 21.67
C LEU A 5 -27.27 -28.60 22.41
N GLU A 6 -26.02 -28.16 22.59
CA GLU A 6 -25.68 -26.85 23.18
C GLU A 6 -26.26 -25.68 22.37
N SER A 7 -26.08 -25.68 21.04
CA SER A 7 -26.62 -24.62 20.17
C SER A 7 -28.17 -24.59 20.18
N THR A 8 -28.82 -25.75 20.28
CA THR A 8 -30.27 -25.86 20.48
C THR A 8 -30.69 -25.36 21.87
N GLN A 9 -29.94 -25.69 22.93
CA GLN A 9 -30.22 -25.25 24.29
C GLN A 9 -30.11 -23.72 24.43
N PHE A 10 -29.12 -23.11 23.78
CA PHE A 10 -28.98 -21.65 23.70
C PHE A 10 -30.13 -21.00 22.92
N LYS A 11 -30.65 -21.65 21.87
CA LYS A 11 -31.84 -21.15 21.15
C LYS A 11 -33.06 -21.13 22.09
N ILE A 12 -33.33 -22.23 22.80
CA ILE A 12 -34.43 -22.35 23.76
C ILE A 12 -34.32 -21.32 24.91
N TRP A 13 -33.11 -21.04 25.39
CA TRP A 13 -32.90 -20.02 26.44
C TRP A 13 -33.11 -18.59 25.92
N LYS A 14 -32.67 -18.27 24.69
CA LYS A 14 -32.96 -16.98 24.06
C LYS A 14 -34.46 -16.78 23.83
N GLU A 15 -35.16 -17.81 23.35
CA GLU A 15 -36.62 -17.80 23.13
C GLU A 15 -37.41 -17.66 24.44
N LYS A 16 -36.81 -18.02 25.58
CA LYS A 16 -37.37 -17.81 26.92
C LYS A 16 -36.87 -16.53 27.61
N GLY A 17 -36.24 -15.62 26.88
CA GLY A 17 -35.78 -14.32 27.41
C GLY A 17 -34.68 -14.39 28.47
N LYS A 18 -33.94 -15.51 28.55
CA LYS A 18 -32.99 -15.76 29.63
C LYS A 18 -31.74 -14.87 29.51
N THR A 19 -31.40 -14.19 30.60
CA THR A 19 -30.30 -13.21 30.67
C THR A 19 -28.91 -13.86 30.70
N SER A 20 -27.89 -13.07 30.35
CA SER A 20 -26.47 -13.43 30.55
C SER A 20 -26.13 -13.67 32.03
N ASP A 21 -26.72 -12.92 32.96
CA ASP A 21 -26.57 -13.06 34.41
C ASP A 21 -27.08 -14.40 34.96
N GLU A 22 -28.29 -14.81 34.58
CA GLU A 22 -28.82 -16.11 35.00
C GLU A 22 -27.96 -17.27 34.50
N PHE A 23 -27.43 -17.18 33.28
CA PHE A 23 -26.56 -18.22 32.75
C PHE A 23 -25.18 -18.22 33.42
N PHE A 24 -24.65 -17.05 33.81
CA PHE A 24 -23.40 -16.94 34.57
C PHE A 24 -23.50 -17.68 35.92
N LYS A 25 -24.61 -17.46 36.65
CA LYS A 25 -24.90 -18.14 37.93
C LYS A 25 -25.17 -19.64 37.76
N MET A 26 -25.89 -20.05 36.71
CA MET A 26 -26.10 -21.48 36.41
C MET A 26 -24.79 -22.24 36.17
N LEU A 27 -23.79 -21.57 35.58
CA LEU A 27 -22.46 -22.12 35.34
C LEU A 27 -21.53 -22.01 36.57
N ARG A 28 -22.00 -21.46 37.69
CA ARG A 28 -21.24 -21.19 38.92
C ARG A 28 -19.97 -20.37 38.67
N LEU A 29 -20.08 -19.35 37.82
CA LEU A 29 -18.97 -18.45 37.47
C LEU A 29 -18.80 -17.28 38.45
N ASP A 30 -19.75 -17.12 39.39
CA ASP A 30 -19.87 -16.06 40.39
C ASP A 30 -19.04 -16.28 41.68
N THR A 31 -18.11 -17.24 41.66
CA THR A 31 -17.21 -17.62 42.76
C THR A 31 -16.40 -16.46 43.35
N ASP A 32 -16.10 -16.54 44.65
CA ASP A 32 -15.30 -15.52 45.36
C ASP A 32 -13.85 -15.47 44.85
N GLN A 33 -13.30 -16.62 44.42
CA GLN A 33 -12.01 -16.68 43.70
C GLN A 33 -12.25 -16.55 42.20
N SER A 34 -11.85 -15.42 41.64
CA SER A 34 -12.13 -15.01 40.26
C SER A 34 -11.16 -15.57 39.22
N ILE A 35 -9.98 -16.05 39.64
CA ILE A 35 -9.07 -16.76 38.73
C ILE A 35 -9.65 -18.10 38.29
N ASP A 36 -10.52 -18.71 39.09
CA ASP A 36 -11.22 -19.95 38.76
C ASP A 36 -12.42 -19.69 37.82
N THR A 37 -13.07 -18.53 37.92
CA THR A 37 -14.01 -18.03 36.89
C THR A 37 -13.33 -18.00 35.51
N LEU A 38 -12.11 -17.48 35.42
CA LEU A 38 -11.35 -17.40 34.16
C LEU A 38 -10.86 -18.75 33.64
N LYS A 39 -10.60 -19.71 34.54
CA LYS A 39 -10.20 -21.10 34.20
C LYS A 39 -11.39 -22.01 33.87
N SER A 40 -12.60 -21.64 34.30
CA SER A 40 -13.79 -22.48 34.13
C SER A 40 -14.13 -22.72 32.65
N PRO A 41 -14.27 -23.98 32.21
CA PRO A 41 -14.68 -24.28 30.83
C PRO A 41 -16.09 -23.74 30.53
N GLY A 42 -16.93 -23.55 31.56
CA GLY A 42 -18.26 -22.94 31.42
C GLY A 42 -18.21 -21.51 30.87
N LEU A 43 -17.14 -20.75 31.13
CA LEU A 43 -16.99 -19.38 30.62
C LEU A 43 -16.97 -19.34 29.09
N VAL A 44 -16.49 -20.39 28.40
CA VAL A 44 -16.51 -20.48 26.93
C VAL A 44 -17.93 -20.65 26.38
N SER A 45 -18.74 -21.49 27.03
CA SER A 45 -20.17 -21.62 26.73
C SER A 45 -20.93 -20.33 27.04
N TRP A 46 -20.59 -19.64 28.14
CA TRP A 46 -21.15 -18.33 28.48
C TRP A 46 -20.85 -17.26 27.42
N PHE A 47 -19.58 -17.08 27.02
CA PHE A 47 -19.18 -16.18 25.92
C PHE A 47 -19.95 -16.46 24.62
N SER A 48 -20.26 -17.74 24.36
CA SER A 48 -21.00 -18.18 23.19
C SER A 48 -22.50 -17.88 23.28
N TYR A 49 -23.08 -17.94 24.48
CA TYR A 49 -24.48 -17.56 24.74
C TYR A 49 -24.69 -16.05 24.73
N VAL A 50 -23.81 -15.27 25.37
CA VAL A 50 -23.91 -13.80 25.41
C VAL A 50 -23.88 -13.21 23.99
N LYS A 51 -23.01 -13.72 23.11
CA LYS A 51 -23.03 -13.41 21.67
C LYS A 51 -24.32 -13.83 20.96
N LYS A 52 -24.97 -14.92 21.39
CA LYS A 52 -26.24 -15.42 20.82
C LYS A 52 -27.40 -14.45 21.12
N ILE A 53 -27.36 -13.76 22.26
CA ILE A 53 -28.34 -12.74 22.66
C ILE A 53 -27.95 -11.31 22.23
N SER A 54 -26.90 -11.16 21.41
CA SER A 54 -26.40 -9.89 20.86
C SER A 54 -25.71 -8.94 21.85
N GLU A 55 -25.32 -9.42 23.03
CA GLU A 55 -24.52 -8.68 24.01
C GLU A 55 -23.00 -8.83 23.75
N ASN A 56 -22.20 -7.87 24.23
CA ASN A 56 -20.73 -7.93 24.19
C ASN A 56 -20.17 -8.71 25.41
N PRO A 57 -19.70 -9.96 25.27
CA PRO A 57 -19.26 -10.76 26.42
C PRO A 57 -18.00 -10.24 27.10
N THR A 58 -17.17 -9.45 26.41
CA THR A 58 -15.99 -8.84 27.03
C THR A 58 -16.41 -7.79 28.04
N GLU A 59 -17.37 -6.96 27.65
CA GLU A 59 -17.88 -5.85 28.45
C GLU A 59 -18.80 -6.34 29.57
N VAL A 60 -19.68 -7.30 29.30
CA VAL A 60 -20.50 -7.92 30.35
C VAL A 60 -19.65 -8.71 31.35
N LEU A 61 -18.51 -9.28 30.94
CA LEU A 61 -17.53 -9.86 31.89
C LEU A 61 -16.82 -8.76 32.68
N TYR A 62 -16.33 -7.70 32.02
CA TYR A 62 -15.66 -6.59 32.68
C TYR A 62 -16.54 -5.95 33.76
N ARG A 63 -17.81 -5.66 33.43
CA ARG A 63 -18.83 -5.15 34.36
C ARG A 63 -19.11 -6.06 35.56
N LYS A 64 -18.71 -7.35 35.52
CA LYS A 64 -18.80 -8.29 36.65
C LYS A 64 -17.50 -8.41 37.43
N LEU A 65 -16.37 -8.07 36.82
CA LEU A 65 -15.05 -8.06 37.46
C LEU A 65 -14.77 -6.71 38.16
N GLU A 66 -15.12 -5.57 37.56
CA GLU A 66 -14.88 -4.23 38.13
C GLU A 66 -15.61 -3.99 39.47
N ILE A 67 -16.69 -4.73 39.73
CA ILE A 67 -17.42 -4.75 41.02
C ILE A 67 -16.55 -5.29 42.18
N ARG A 68 -15.52 -6.09 41.88
CA ARG A 68 -14.72 -6.84 42.88
C ARG A 68 -13.20 -6.62 42.77
N PHE A 69 -12.70 -6.16 41.62
CA PHE A 69 -11.27 -6.12 41.30
C PHE A 69 -10.91 -4.83 40.55
N SER A 70 -9.77 -4.24 40.89
CA SER A 70 -9.18 -3.13 40.13
C SER A 70 -8.73 -3.57 38.73
N ASP A 71 -8.61 -2.64 37.78
CA ASP A 71 -8.04 -2.92 36.45
C ASP A 71 -6.66 -3.60 36.56
N ALA A 72 -5.87 -3.22 37.56
CA ALA A 72 -4.57 -3.83 37.86
C ALA A 72 -4.70 -5.33 38.18
N GLU A 73 -5.64 -5.71 39.04
CA GLU A 73 -5.89 -7.11 39.43
C GLU A 73 -6.51 -7.92 38.28
N ILE A 74 -7.47 -7.34 37.57
CA ILE A 74 -8.07 -7.91 36.35
C ILE A 74 -6.97 -8.25 35.34
N LEU A 75 -6.07 -7.30 35.07
CA LEU A 75 -4.92 -7.52 34.19
C LEU A 75 -3.95 -8.57 34.75
N LYS A 76 -3.64 -8.58 36.07
CA LYS A 76 -2.77 -9.60 36.70
C LYS A 76 -3.33 -11.00 36.48
N MET A 77 -4.62 -11.21 36.73
CA MET A 77 -5.32 -12.47 36.50
C MET A 77 -5.27 -12.91 35.03
N PHE A 78 -5.50 -11.99 34.09
CA PHE A 78 -5.47 -12.28 32.66
C PHE A 78 -4.08 -12.60 32.11
N PHE A 79 -3.03 -11.91 32.56
CA PHE A 79 -1.65 -12.25 32.19
C PHE A 79 -1.19 -13.57 32.82
N ALA A 80 -1.61 -13.88 34.06
CA ALA A 80 -1.33 -15.17 34.70
C ALA A 80 -2.01 -16.34 33.95
N GLY A 81 -3.31 -16.26 33.69
CA GLY A 81 -4.04 -17.31 32.95
C GLY A 81 -3.50 -17.57 31.53
N ARG A 82 -2.88 -16.55 30.90
CA ARG A 82 -2.15 -16.71 29.64
C ARG A 82 -0.82 -17.45 29.81
N LYS A 83 -0.05 -17.14 30.86
CA LYS A 83 1.25 -17.78 31.15
C LYS A 83 1.09 -19.28 31.40
N ASP A 84 0.03 -19.67 32.09
CA ASP A 84 -0.29 -21.06 32.42
C ASP A 84 -1.00 -21.82 31.27
N GLY A 85 -1.26 -21.16 30.13
CA GLY A 85 -1.96 -21.75 28.98
C GLY A 85 -3.43 -22.12 29.21
N THR A 86 -4.05 -21.63 30.29
CA THR A 86 -5.41 -22.02 30.70
C THR A 86 -6.52 -21.21 30.02
N LEU A 87 -6.24 -19.99 29.57
CA LEU A 87 -7.21 -19.14 28.88
C LEU A 87 -7.50 -19.62 27.44
N LYS A 88 -8.78 -19.91 27.18
CA LYS A 88 -9.29 -20.34 25.85
C LYS A 88 -9.83 -19.19 24.98
N PHE A 89 -9.53 -17.94 25.34
CA PHE A 89 -10.02 -16.74 24.64
C PHE A 89 -8.99 -15.61 24.65
N SER A 90 -9.12 -14.67 23.71
CA SER A 90 -8.13 -13.60 23.51
C SER A 90 -8.21 -12.50 24.57
N LEU A 91 -7.07 -12.04 25.05
CA LEU A 91 -6.94 -10.89 25.95
C LEU A 91 -7.19 -9.53 25.26
N GLY A 92 -6.97 -9.46 23.94
CA GLY A 92 -6.96 -8.19 23.19
C GLY A 92 -8.24 -7.34 23.34
N PRO A 93 -9.45 -7.93 23.31
CA PRO A 93 -10.68 -7.19 23.61
C PRO A 93 -10.72 -6.58 25.02
N MET A 94 -10.32 -7.31 26.05
CA MET A 94 -10.36 -6.84 27.44
C MET A 94 -9.36 -5.70 27.68
N VAL A 95 -8.12 -5.86 27.18
CA VAL A 95 -7.06 -4.83 27.28
C VAL A 95 -7.44 -3.57 26.48
N ARG A 96 -8.21 -3.69 25.40
CA ARG A 96 -8.74 -2.52 24.67
C ARG A 96 -9.89 -1.84 25.40
N LEU A 97 -10.81 -2.60 26.01
CA LEU A 97 -11.92 -2.04 26.79
C LEU A 97 -11.40 -1.22 27.98
N ILE A 98 -10.48 -1.79 28.77
CA ILE A 98 -9.86 -1.12 29.92
C ILE A 98 -9.20 0.21 29.50
N LYS A 99 -8.38 0.20 28.44
CA LYS A 99 -7.77 1.44 27.92
C LYS A 99 -8.81 2.43 27.38
N GLY A 100 -9.89 1.95 26.75
CA GLY A 100 -11.00 2.80 26.30
C GLY A 100 -11.70 3.50 27.46
N ASN A 101 -11.90 2.81 28.59
CA ASN A 101 -12.45 3.39 29.81
C ASN A 101 -11.54 4.48 30.37
N TRP A 102 -10.22 4.26 30.42
CA TRP A 102 -9.27 5.27 30.89
C TRP A 102 -9.23 6.51 29.99
N LEU A 103 -9.29 6.35 28.66
CA LEU A 103 -9.40 7.46 27.71
C LEU A 103 -10.72 8.24 27.90
N GLY A 104 -11.86 7.54 28.03
CA GLY A 104 -13.16 8.17 28.29
C GLY A 104 -13.23 8.91 29.63
N GLN A 105 -12.51 8.41 30.64
CA GLN A 105 -12.32 9.05 31.95
C GLN A 105 -11.24 10.16 31.92
N LYS A 106 -10.58 10.39 30.77
CA LYS A 106 -9.48 11.36 30.57
C LYS A 106 -8.31 11.19 31.55
N LYS A 107 -8.02 9.95 31.99
CA LYS A 107 -6.91 9.67 32.92
C LYS A 107 -5.56 9.97 32.28
N THR A 108 -4.68 10.62 33.01
CA THR A 108 -3.31 10.92 32.56
C THR A 108 -2.44 9.66 32.52
N ALA A 109 -1.25 9.78 31.91
CA ALA A 109 -0.21 8.76 32.01
C ALA A 109 0.16 8.41 33.46
N GLU A 110 0.07 9.37 34.38
CA GLU A 110 0.45 9.22 35.79
C GLU A 110 -0.66 8.56 36.63
N ASP A 111 -1.93 8.91 36.38
CA ASP A 111 -3.08 8.26 37.02
C ASP A 111 -3.08 6.76 36.74
N VAL A 112 -2.93 6.37 35.47
CA VAL A 112 -2.89 4.95 35.07
C VAL A 112 -1.62 4.25 35.59
N PHE A 113 -0.49 4.95 35.74
CA PHE A 113 0.72 4.40 36.37
C PHE A 113 0.49 4.07 37.86
N THR A 114 -0.25 4.93 38.56
CA THR A 114 -0.63 4.76 39.96
C THR A 114 -1.71 3.71 40.16
N ASP A 115 -2.77 3.70 39.34
CA ASP A 115 -3.86 2.71 39.35
C ASP A 115 -3.32 1.29 39.13
N LEU A 116 -2.44 1.12 38.15
CA LEU A 116 -1.77 -0.17 37.88
C LEU A 116 -0.74 -0.56 38.97
N SER A 117 -0.53 0.30 39.97
CA SER A 117 0.44 0.15 41.07
C SER A 117 1.89 -0.05 40.63
N LEU A 118 2.25 0.39 39.42
CA LEU A 118 3.57 0.15 38.82
C LEU A 118 4.70 0.76 39.67
N HIS A 119 4.46 1.94 40.27
CA HIS A 119 5.37 2.60 41.21
C HIS A 119 5.86 1.69 42.37
N LYS A 120 5.15 0.60 42.69
CA LYS A 120 5.52 -0.36 43.76
C LYS A 120 6.47 -1.49 43.30
N ASP A 121 6.70 -1.65 41.99
CA ASP A 121 7.46 -2.79 41.44
C ASP A 121 8.98 -2.70 41.69
N GLY A 122 9.50 -1.51 42.05
CA GLY A 122 10.91 -1.28 42.32
C GLY A 122 11.84 -1.72 41.17
N ILE A 123 12.97 -2.35 41.48
CA ILE A 123 13.92 -2.85 40.46
C ILE A 123 13.31 -3.88 39.49
N ASN A 124 12.17 -4.49 39.83
CA ASN A 124 11.48 -5.50 39.02
C ASN A 124 10.45 -4.88 38.05
N PHE A 125 10.38 -3.55 37.93
CA PHE A 125 9.46 -2.83 37.06
C PHE A 125 9.39 -3.40 35.62
N PHE A 126 10.54 -3.62 34.98
CA PHE A 126 10.61 -4.21 33.63
C PHE A 126 10.32 -5.72 33.57
N GLU A 127 9.95 -6.37 34.67
CA GLU A 127 9.44 -7.74 34.71
C GLU A 127 7.91 -7.81 34.80
N ASN A 128 7.23 -6.71 35.16
CA ASN A 128 5.78 -6.70 35.31
C ASN A 128 5.09 -6.87 33.93
N PRO A 129 4.33 -7.95 33.68
CA PRO A 129 3.73 -8.21 32.38
C PRO A 129 2.67 -7.18 31.97
N ILE A 130 2.17 -6.38 32.92
CA ILE A 130 1.15 -5.35 32.68
C ILE A 130 1.77 -4.07 32.13
N LEU A 131 3.08 -3.86 32.30
CA LEU A 131 3.77 -2.64 31.87
C LEU A 131 3.56 -2.32 30.38
N VAL A 132 3.42 -3.33 29.52
CA VAL A 132 3.08 -3.17 28.10
C VAL A 132 1.70 -2.52 27.87
N THR A 133 0.76 -2.70 28.80
CA THR A 133 -0.56 -2.05 28.76
C THR A 133 -0.43 -0.55 29.01
N TRP A 134 0.39 -0.15 30.00
CA TRP A 134 0.69 1.26 30.26
C TRP A 134 1.50 1.90 29.12
N PHE A 135 2.56 1.25 28.65
CA PHE A 135 3.34 1.74 27.49
C PHE A 135 2.46 1.94 26.24
N THR A 136 1.54 1.02 25.95
CA THR A 136 0.59 1.17 24.84
C THR A 136 -0.63 2.05 25.17
N TYR A 137 -0.74 2.59 26.38
CA TYR A 137 -1.71 3.64 26.73
C TYR A 137 -1.08 5.02 26.47
N VAL A 138 0.12 5.27 27.02
CA VAL A 138 0.84 6.54 26.84
C VAL A 138 1.20 6.79 25.36
N LYS A 139 1.54 5.74 24.58
CA LYS A 139 1.74 5.87 23.11
C LYS A 139 0.46 6.18 22.31
N ILE A 140 -0.73 5.86 22.83
CA ILE A 140 -2.01 6.30 22.21
C ILE A 140 -2.27 7.78 22.52
N MET A 141 -1.94 8.24 23.74
CA MET A 141 -2.17 9.63 24.15
C MET A 141 -1.17 10.64 23.56
N HIS A 142 0.11 10.27 23.47
CA HIS A 142 1.21 11.23 23.24
C HIS A 142 2.10 10.93 22.03
N GLN A 143 1.74 9.92 21.21
CA GLN A 143 2.42 9.55 19.95
C GLN A 143 3.97 9.57 20.05
N GLU A 144 4.64 10.58 19.48
CA GLU A 144 6.10 10.71 19.46
C GLU A 144 6.69 11.18 20.82
N GLU A 145 5.98 12.03 21.57
CA GLU A 145 6.39 12.47 22.90
C GLU A 145 6.26 11.38 23.98
N ALA A 146 5.59 10.26 23.66
CA ALA A 146 5.22 9.25 24.63
C ALA A 146 6.41 8.65 25.41
N ASP A 147 7.59 8.53 24.79
CA ASP A 147 8.80 8.03 25.49
C ASP A 147 9.33 9.06 26.51
N ASN A 148 9.18 10.36 26.22
CA ASN A 148 9.47 11.47 27.15
C ASN A 148 8.45 11.53 28.29
N VAL A 149 7.16 11.36 28.00
CA VAL A 149 6.10 11.31 29.02
C VAL A 149 6.28 10.10 29.96
N MET A 150 6.63 8.93 29.43
CA MET A 150 6.97 7.76 30.26
C MET A 150 8.19 8.04 31.16
N SER A 151 9.26 8.63 30.60
CA SER A 151 10.47 9.04 31.31
C SER A 151 10.14 10.01 32.47
N SER A 152 9.33 11.03 32.19
CA SER A 152 8.85 12.01 33.17
C SER A 152 8.13 11.34 34.35
N VAL A 153 7.09 10.53 34.05
CA VAL A 153 6.31 9.81 35.07
C VAL A 153 7.19 8.87 35.90
N MET A 154 8.05 8.06 35.27
CA MET A 154 8.91 7.12 36.00
C MET A 154 9.81 7.83 37.02
N THR A 155 10.38 8.99 36.70
CA THR A 155 11.27 9.73 37.61
C THR A 155 10.56 10.47 38.74
N LYS A 156 9.22 10.48 38.78
CA LYS A 156 8.48 10.89 39.98
C LYS A 156 8.45 9.81 41.06
N TYR A 157 8.68 8.55 40.68
CA TYR A 157 8.50 7.37 41.57
C TYR A 157 9.77 6.53 41.77
N TYR A 158 10.80 6.71 40.94
CA TYR A 158 12.09 6.02 41.07
C TYR A 158 13.26 7.00 41.01
N ASP A 159 14.24 6.82 41.90
CA ASP A 159 15.51 7.53 41.88
C ASP A 159 16.45 7.00 40.78
N ASP A 160 17.39 7.84 40.35
CA ASP A 160 18.35 7.56 39.27
C ASP A 160 19.18 6.28 39.51
N GLU A 161 19.50 5.96 40.77
CA GLU A 161 20.27 4.76 41.10
C GLU A 161 19.40 3.50 41.02
N THR A 162 18.13 3.57 41.39
CA THR A 162 17.14 2.52 41.15
C THR A 162 16.89 2.32 39.65
N VAL A 163 16.78 3.38 38.86
CA VAL A 163 16.69 3.33 37.39
C VAL A 163 17.93 2.64 36.78
N LYS A 164 19.15 3.03 37.16
CA LYS A 164 20.40 2.37 36.69
C LYS A 164 20.45 0.87 37.06
N LYS A 165 19.88 0.48 38.21
CA LYS A 165 19.75 -0.93 38.63
C LYS A 165 18.71 -1.70 37.81
N MET A 166 17.57 -1.10 37.46
CA MET A 166 16.59 -1.70 36.55
C MET A 166 17.21 -2.03 35.19
N VAL A 167 17.97 -1.10 34.60
CA VAL A 167 18.60 -1.27 33.27
C VAL A 167 19.67 -2.35 33.26
N THR A 168 20.35 -2.56 34.39
CA THR A 168 21.37 -3.61 34.55
C THR A 168 20.82 -4.94 35.07
N HIS A 169 19.50 -5.05 35.28
CA HIS A 169 18.83 -6.31 35.61
C HIS A 169 18.70 -7.22 34.38
N SER A 170 19.09 -8.49 34.51
CA SER A 170 19.33 -9.38 33.35
C SER A 170 18.07 -10.00 32.72
N SER A 171 16.91 -9.81 33.34
CA SER A 171 15.65 -10.50 33.01
C SER A 171 14.88 -9.94 31.81
N ILE A 172 15.22 -8.73 31.33
CA ILE A 172 14.40 -8.00 30.35
C ILE A 172 14.44 -8.72 28.98
N THR A 173 13.29 -9.28 28.58
CA THR A 173 13.16 -10.15 27.40
C THR A 173 12.06 -9.68 26.42
N GLY A 174 12.17 -10.11 25.16
CA GLY A 174 11.20 -9.81 24.11
C GLY A 174 11.02 -8.31 23.83
N ASN A 175 9.82 -7.93 23.37
CA ASN A 175 9.50 -6.56 22.97
C ASN A 175 9.69 -5.53 24.10
N LEU A 176 9.52 -5.95 25.36
CA LEU A 176 9.65 -5.07 26.52
C LEU A 176 11.07 -4.51 26.66
N LYS A 177 12.10 -5.22 26.16
CA LYS A 177 13.49 -4.75 26.09
C LYS A 177 13.68 -3.56 25.14
N ALA A 178 12.92 -3.51 24.04
CA ALA A 178 12.99 -2.41 23.08
C ALA A 178 12.40 -1.13 23.70
N THR A 179 11.21 -1.21 24.32
CA THR A 179 10.59 -0.06 24.97
C THR A 179 11.36 0.41 26.21
N ALA A 180 11.91 -0.52 27.02
CA ALA A 180 12.83 -0.17 28.10
C ALA A 180 14.05 0.62 27.57
N THR A 181 14.69 0.15 26.49
CA THR A 181 15.80 0.87 25.82
C THR A 181 15.41 2.26 25.33
N GLN A 182 14.17 2.44 24.82
CA GLN A 182 13.67 3.74 24.36
C GLN A 182 13.50 4.74 25.52
N VAL A 183 12.78 4.37 26.57
CA VAL A 183 12.53 5.26 27.74
C VAL A 183 13.84 5.59 28.46
N VAL A 184 14.74 4.63 28.60
CA VAL A 184 16.09 4.83 29.17
C VAL A 184 16.94 5.79 28.33
N SER A 185 16.79 5.78 27.01
CA SER A 185 17.47 6.74 26.14
C SER A 185 16.95 8.17 26.33
N GLU A 186 15.68 8.38 26.67
CA GLU A 186 15.14 9.71 27.01
C GLU A 186 15.59 10.18 28.40
N LEU A 187 15.62 9.27 29.38
CA LEU A 187 16.12 9.56 30.72
C LEU A 187 17.56 10.10 30.65
N TRP A 188 18.46 9.38 29.99
CA TRP A 188 19.84 9.81 29.77
C TRP A 188 19.97 11.09 28.93
N LEU A 189 19.05 11.37 27.99
CA LEU A 189 19.04 12.66 27.26
C LEU A 189 18.61 13.82 28.15
N ARG A 190 17.68 13.60 29.09
CA ARG A 190 17.18 14.62 30.01
C ARG A 190 18.16 14.91 31.16
N GLU A 191 18.88 13.89 31.61
CA GLU A 191 20.00 14.00 32.56
C GLU A 191 21.25 14.66 31.93
N GLY A 192 21.28 14.88 30.61
CA GLY A 192 22.42 15.45 29.90
C GLY A 192 23.64 14.51 29.83
N MET A 193 23.43 13.21 30.05
CA MET A 193 24.49 12.20 30.12
C MET A 193 25.33 12.17 28.84
N SER A 194 26.64 12.00 28.96
CA SER A 194 27.48 11.80 27.78
C SER A 194 27.36 10.38 27.23
N ALA A 195 27.63 10.19 25.94
CA ALA A 195 27.77 8.85 25.37
C ALA A 195 28.89 8.06 26.10
N HIS A 196 29.98 8.73 26.49
CA HIS A 196 31.04 8.15 27.30
C HIS A 196 30.55 7.58 28.66
N GLU A 197 29.62 8.25 29.33
CA GLU A 197 29.02 7.78 30.58
C GLU A 197 28.02 6.65 30.34
N ALA A 198 27.17 6.74 29.31
CA ALA A 198 26.28 5.66 28.92
C ALA A 198 27.05 4.35 28.62
N PHE A 199 28.24 4.44 28.00
CA PHE A 199 29.12 3.28 27.75
C PHE A 199 29.62 2.64 29.06
N LYS A 200 29.90 3.45 30.08
CA LYS A 200 30.28 2.99 31.43
C LYS A 200 29.09 2.38 32.18
N VAL A 201 27.92 3.01 32.16
CA VAL A 201 26.67 2.52 32.79
C VAL A 201 26.26 1.16 32.22
N LEU A 202 26.37 1.00 30.90
CA LEU A 202 26.14 -0.28 30.19
C LEU A 202 27.25 -1.33 30.41
N ARG A 203 28.24 -1.03 31.27
CA ARG A 203 29.39 -1.89 31.59
C ARG A 203 30.13 -2.37 30.34
N LEU A 204 30.29 -1.51 29.34
CA LEU A 204 31.04 -1.81 28.11
C LEU A 204 32.54 -1.52 28.27
N SER A 205 32.89 -0.51 29.07
CA SER A 205 34.26 -0.27 29.54
C SER A 205 34.85 -1.51 30.22
N GLY A 206 36.12 -1.80 29.95
CA GLY A 206 36.83 -2.96 30.53
C GLY A 206 36.56 -4.31 29.86
N LYS A 207 35.60 -4.43 28.93
CA LYS A 207 35.36 -5.67 28.17
C LYS A 207 36.34 -5.90 27.00
N GLY A 208 37.22 -4.93 26.71
CA GLY A 208 38.23 -4.99 25.66
C GLY A 208 37.64 -5.36 24.29
N ASP A 209 38.30 -6.26 23.56
CA ASP A 209 37.86 -6.80 22.26
C ASP A 209 36.39 -7.30 22.24
N ASN A 210 35.81 -7.65 23.39
CA ASN A 210 34.44 -8.15 23.48
C ASN A 210 33.37 -7.06 23.62
N ALA A 211 33.73 -5.81 23.92
CA ALA A 211 32.76 -4.73 24.18
C ALA A 211 31.77 -4.54 23.03
N LEU A 212 32.26 -4.53 21.78
CA LEU A 212 31.45 -4.35 20.57
C LEU A 212 30.64 -5.62 20.18
N SER A 213 30.83 -6.73 20.89
CA SER A 213 30.07 -7.98 20.75
C SER A 213 28.99 -8.14 21.83
N ASP A 214 28.88 -7.20 22.76
CA ASP A 214 27.98 -7.30 23.92
C ASP A 214 26.55 -6.85 23.56
N PRO A 215 25.49 -7.54 24.01
CA PRO A 215 24.10 -7.11 23.79
C PRO A 215 23.77 -5.69 24.29
N ALA A 216 24.53 -5.14 25.23
CA ALA A 216 24.38 -3.76 25.68
C ALA A 216 24.89 -2.72 24.66
N PHE A 217 25.77 -3.11 23.73
CA PHE A 217 26.35 -2.20 22.73
C PHE A 217 25.31 -1.65 21.75
N GLY A 218 24.28 -2.43 21.41
CA GLY A 218 23.17 -1.95 20.57
C GLY A 218 22.36 -0.82 21.20
N THR A 219 22.15 -0.87 22.53
CA THR A 219 21.53 0.22 23.30
C THR A 219 22.40 1.47 23.25
N TRP A 220 23.73 1.34 23.40
CA TRP A 220 24.65 2.46 23.31
C TRP A 220 24.62 3.16 21.94
N VAL A 221 24.70 2.41 20.84
CA VAL A 221 24.65 2.99 19.48
C VAL A 221 23.31 3.70 19.22
N SER A 222 22.20 3.13 19.69
CA SER A 222 20.87 3.76 19.58
C SER A 222 20.81 5.10 20.32
N TYR A 223 21.40 5.17 21.52
CA TYR A 223 21.48 6.38 22.33
C TYR A 223 22.42 7.43 21.71
N PHE A 224 23.61 7.02 21.27
CA PHE A 224 24.58 7.89 20.60
C PHE A 224 23.97 8.59 19.37
N ASN A 225 23.26 7.83 18.52
CA ASN A 225 22.60 8.41 17.35
C ASN A 225 21.51 9.43 17.73
N LYS A 226 20.82 9.24 18.87
CA LYS A 226 19.81 10.17 19.38
C LYS A 226 20.46 11.45 19.95
N LEU A 227 21.61 11.33 20.62
CA LEU A 227 22.45 12.46 21.03
C LEU A 227 22.92 13.30 19.84
N GLN A 228 23.38 12.68 18.74
CA GLN A 228 23.87 13.43 17.57
C GLN A 228 22.74 14.14 16.81
N ARG A 229 21.58 13.50 16.64
CA ARG A 229 20.40 14.15 16.03
C ARG A 229 20.02 15.46 16.73
N LYS A 230 20.19 15.53 18.06
CA LYS A 230 19.88 16.72 18.87
C LYS A 230 20.94 17.84 18.81
N LYS A 231 22.04 17.64 18.08
CA LYS A 231 23.16 18.60 17.95
C LYS A 231 23.26 19.30 16.58
N MET A 232 22.30 19.06 15.67
CA MET A 232 22.22 19.66 14.33
C MET A 232 23.51 19.57 13.48
N ASN A 233 24.34 18.54 13.71
CA ASN A 233 25.57 18.34 12.94
C ASN A 233 25.81 16.84 12.75
N GLN A 234 25.55 16.32 11.54
CA GLN A 234 25.69 14.90 11.22
C GLN A 234 27.10 14.61 10.67
N ASP A 235 28.12 14.71 11.53
CA ASP A 235 29.43 14.12 11.23
C ASP A 235 29.32 12.59 11.25
N GLU A 236 29.46 11.96 10.08
CA GLU A 236 29.42 10.51 9.92
C GLU A 236 30.49 9.77 10.76
N TYR A 237 31.61 10.42 11.07
CA TYR A 237 32.74 9.84 11.79
C TYR A 237 32.64 9.99 13.31
N ALA A 238 31.70 10.80 13.81
CA ALA A 238 31.54 11.10 15.24
C ALA A 238 31.40 9.82 16.10
N ILE A 239 30.77 8.76 15.59
CA ILE A 239 30.63 7.49 16.32
C ILE A 239 31.97 6.76 16.51
N ILE A 240 32.89 6.87 15.56
CA ILE A 240 34.25 6.30 15.70
C ILE A 240 35.11 7.21 16.59
N ALA A 241 34.98 8.53 16.47
CA ALA A 241 35.66 9.49 17.33
C ALA A 241 35.22 9.41 18.81
N GLU A 242 33.98 8.97 19.10
CA GLU A 242 33.55 8.66 20.47
C GLU A 242 34.00 7.25 20.89
N LEU A 243 33.97 6.26 20.00
CA LEU A 243 34.44 4.91 20.30
C LEU A 243 35.95 4.85 20.61
N SER A 244 36.80 5.61 19.92
CA SER A 244 38.25 5.61 20.19
C SER A 244 38.58 6.04 21.62
N LYS A 245 37.78 6.92 22.23
CA LYS A 245 37.89 7.33 23.65
C LYS A 245 37.67 6.18 24.66
N HIS A 246 37.24 5.01 24.19
CA HIS A 246 36.98 3.81 25.00
C HIS A 246 37.99 2.67 24.80
N PHE A 247 38.99 2.84 23.92
CA PHE A 247 40.07 1.88 23.69
C PHE A 247 41.42 2.59 23.79
N ASP A 248 42.43 1.92 24.34
CA ASP A 248 43.72 2.56 24.68
C ASP A 248 44.55 2.99 23.46
N ASN A 249 44.12 2.61 22.26
CA ASN A 249 44.63 3.00 20.95
C ASN A 249 43.72 2.43 19.83
N ASP A 250 43.89 2.95 18.61
CA ASP A 250 43.12 2.53 17.44
C ASP A 250 43.36 1.07 17.03
N LEU A 251 44.51 0.50 17.40
CA LEU A 251 44.80 -0.92 17.18
C LEU A 251 43.92 -1.81 18.08
N ASN A 252 43.61 -1.37 19.30
CA ASN A 252 42.66 -2.05 20.20
C ASN A 252 41.21 -1.89 19.69
N LEU A 253 40.81 -0.70 19.21
CA LEU A 253 39.51 -0.50 18.56
C LEU A 253 39.36 -1.37 17.30
N ALA A 254 40.36 -1.40 16.43
CA ALA A 254 40.38 -2.25 15.23
C ALA A 254 40.37 -3.75 15.58
N ARG A 255 41.00 -4.17 16.68
CA ARG A 255 40.94 -5.55 17.19
C ARG A 255 39.53 -5.89 17.69
N ALA A 256 38.87 -4.99 18.41
CA ALA A 256 37.49 -5.16 18.85
C ALA A 256 36.50 -5.23 17.68
N LEU A 257 36.64 -4.37 16.67
CA LEU A 257 35.84 -4.41 15.43
C LEU A 257 36.03 -5.74 14.68
N LYS A 258 37.28 -6.25 14.61
CA LYS A 258 37.61 -7.55 14.01
C LYS A 258 37.07 -8.73 14.84
N ALA A 259 37.13 -8.66 16.17
CA ALA A 259 36.59 -9.68 17.07
C ALA A 259 35.07 -9.78 16.96
N ALA A 260 34.37 -8.64 16.95
CA ALA A 260 32.93 -8.57 16.66
C ALA A 260 32.60 -9.17 15.29
N LYS A 261 33.30 -8.74 14.22
CA LYS A 261 33.15 -9.31 12.86
C LYS A 261 33.31 -10.84 12.83
N THR A 262 34.19 -11.40 13.66
CA THR A 262 34.46 -12.84 13.74
C THR A 262 33.37 -13.59 14.51
N LYS A 263 32.88 -13.07 15.65
CA LYS A 263 31.75 -13.67 16.40
C LYS A 263 30.42 -13.57 15.66
N LEU A 264 30.20 -12.48 14.92
CA LEU A 264 28.90 -12.12 14.34
C LEU A 264 28.58 -12.78 12.99
N GLN A 265 29.48 -13.57 12.40
CA GLN A 265 29.11 -14.48 11.29
C GLN A 265 28.06 -15.53 11.69
N SER A 266 27.69 -15.64 12.97
CA SER A 266 26.66 -16.54 13.48
C SER A 266 25.27 -15.90 13.72
N LYS A 267 25.15 -14.56 13.90
CA LYS A 267 23.87 -13.87 14.19
C LYS A 267 23.84 -12.42 13.68
N SER A 268 22.69 -12.01 13.13
CA SER A 268 22.48 -10.74 12.42
C SER A 268 22.23 -9.53 13.35
N TRP A 269 23.27 -9.06 14.04
CA TRP A 269 23.23 -7.82 14.85
C TRP A 269 24.47 -6.96 14.58
N ILE A 270 24.38 -6.05 13.60
CA ILE A 270 25.21 -4.84 13.52
C ILE A 270 24.31 -3.72 12.93
N PRO A 271 24.19 -2.53 13.57
CA PRO A 271 23.54 -1.36 12.98
C PRO A 271 24.16 -1.02 11.61
N ARG A 272 23.35 -0.51 10.66
CA ARG A 272 23.79 -0.32 9.26
C ARG A 272 25.08 0.51 9.15
N GLU A 273 25.22 1.55 9.99
CA GLU A 273 26.35 2.49 9.95
C GLU A 273 27.71 1.85 10.25
N LEU A 274 27.77 0.81 11.07
CA LEU A 274 29.02 0.10 11.35
C LEU A 274 29.39 -0.92 10.24
N LYS A 275 28.61 -0.99 9.14
CA LYS A 275 28.98 -1.81 7.98
C LYS A 275 30.03 -1.17 7.08
N LYS A 276 30.06 0.16 6.94
CA LYS A 276 31.03 0.85 6.05
C LYS A 276 32.47 0.74 6.56
N TYR A 277 32.66 0.60 7.87
CA TYR A 277 33.96 0.41 8.53
C TYR A 277 34.41 -1.06 8.67
N GLN A 278 33.85 -1.98 7.87
CA GLN A 278 34.22 -3.41 7.93
C GLN A 278 35.54 -3.76 7.22
N ASP A 279 36.15 -2.83 6.47
CA ASP A 279 37.52 -2.96 5.98
C ASP A 279 38.48 -2.33 7.01
N PRO A 280 39.49 -3.06 7.53
CA PRO A 280 40.50 -2.51 8.43
C PRO A 280 41.26 -1.29 7.89
N ARG A 281 41.26 -1.06 6.57
CA ARG A 281 41.89 0.09 5.91
C ARG A 281 41.03 1.37 5.97
N ALA A 282 39.74 1.26 6.25
CA ALA A 282 38.85 2.42 6.37
C ALA A 282 39.00 3.16 7.72
N VAL A 283 39.40 2.46 8.78
CA VAL A 283 39.52 3.04 10.13
C VAL A 283 40.68 4.06 10.23
N PRO A 284 41.91 3.79 9.73
CA PRO A 284 42.97 4.79 9.71
C PRO A 284 42.63 6.02 8.85
N ALA A 285 41.95 5.82 7.72
CA ALA A 285 41.53 6.92 6.85
C ALA A 285 40.55 7.86 7.56
N ALA A 286 39.52 7.32 8.21
CA ALA A 286 38.53 8.06 8.99
C ALA A 286 39.14 8.87 10.15
N LEU A 287 40.20 8.36 10.77
CA LEU A 287 40.92 9.05 11.85
C LEU A 287 41.87 10.14 11.30
N SER A 288 42.49 9.91 10.13
CA SER A 288 43.38 10.88 9.48
C SER A 288 42.68 12.15 8.98
N SER A 289 41.36 12.11 8.78
CA SER A 289 40.53 13.27 8.44
C SER A 289 40.15 14.15 9.64
N ILE A 290 40.52 13.77 10.87
CA ILE A 290 40.20 14.52 12.09
C ILE A 290 41.46 15.25 12.57
N ASN A 291 41.43 16.59 12.57
CA ASN A 291 42.56 17.41 12.98
C ASN A 291 42.83 17.28 14.50
N TYR A 292 43.86 16.52 14.87
CA TYR A 292 44.39 16.46 16.23
C TYR A 292 45.52 17.49 16.44
N PRO A 293 45.37 18.45 17.37
CA PRO A 293 46.43 19.41 17.67
C PRO A 293 47.52 18.80 18.58
N GLY A 294 48.56 18.23 17.95
CA GLY A 294 49.90 18.12 18.52
C GLY A 294 50.22 16.94 19.46
N ALA A 295 51.02 16.00 18.94
CA ALA A 295 52.05 15.28 19.69
C ALA A 295 53.12 14.79 18.70
N GLU A 296 54.40 14.91 19.06
CA GLU A 296 55.54 14.67 18.16
C GLU A 296 56.55 13.71 18.82
N ILE A 297 57.26 12.92 17.99
CA ILE A 297 58.54 12.24 18.34
C ILE A 297 58.42 11.08 19.37
N SER A 298 59.19 9.98 19.32
CA SER A 298 60.27 9.54 18.42
C SER A 298 60.03 8.13 17.85
N MET A 299 60.78 7.78 16.79
CA MET A 299 61.29 6.43 16.62
C MET A 299 62.74 6.39 17.12
N ASP A 300 63.15 5.27 17.70
CA ASP A 300 64.56 4.83 17.64
C ASP A 300 64.61 3.31 17.44
N SER A 301 65.77 2.81 17.04
CA SER A 301 66.00 1.45 16.57
C SER A 301 67.02 0.71 17.44
N THR A 302 67.04 -0.63 17.41
CA THR A 302 68.27 -1.43 17.21
C THR A 302 68.03 -2.95 17.28
N ALA A 303 68.96 -3.67 16.64
CA ALA A 303 69.46 -5.02 16.98
C ALA A 303 68.56 -6.28 16.95
N SER A 304 69.09 -7.28 16.24
CA SER A 304 69.03 -8.73 16.54
C SER A 304 70.51 -9.20 16.72
N PRO A 305 70.93 -10.48 16.91
CA PRO A 305 70.20 -11.76 16.73
C PRO A 305 70.53 -12.95 17.70
N ARG A 306 69.82 -14.08 17.49
CA ARG A 306 70.25 -15.51 17.55
C ARG A 306 70.73 -16.25 18.84
N GLN A 307 70.30 -17.53 18.88
CA GLN A 307 71.01 -18.79 19.27
C GLN A 307 71.00 -19.33 20.73
N GLN A 308 70.50 -20.59 20.86
CA GLN A 308 71.04 -21.76 21.62
C GLN A 308 71.15 -21.71 23.16
N LEU A 309 71.32 -22.82 23.93
CA LEU A 309 70.80 -24.21 23.92
C LEU A 309 71.12 -24.82 25.34
N ASP A 310 70.54 -25.97 25.71
CA ASP A 310 70.77 -26.78 26.93
C ASP A 310 70.39 -26.15 28.31
N GLY A 311 70.07 -26.92 29.36
CA GLY A 311 69.85 -28.38 29.43
C GLY A 311 69.54 -28.91 30.86
N GLN A 312 69.20 -30.21 30.96
CA GLN A 312 68.94 -31.05 32.16
C GLN A 312 67.64 -30.72 32.97
N SER A 313 66.72 -31.64 33.31
CA SER A 313 66.72 -33.01 33.91
C SER A 313 66.58 -32.97 35.45
N THR A 314 65.60 -33.58 36.12
CA THR A 314 65.21 -35.01 36.09
C THR A 314 63.75 -35.31 36.53
N ARG A 315 63.16 -36.40 35.98
CA ARG A 315 62.38 -37.54 36.59
C ARG A 315 61.44 -37.28 37.80
N LEU A 316 60.29 -37.95 38.01
CA LEU A 316 59.56 -39.15 37.46
C LEU A 316 58.04 -38.95 37.84
N ARG A 317 57.03 -39.83 37.69
CA ARG A 317 56.85 -41.27 37.37
C ARG A 317 55.69 -41.48 36.36
N SER A 318 55.61 -42.69 35.80
CA SER A 318 54.45 -43.33 35.14
C SER A 318 54.53 -44.86 35.47
N PRO A 319 53.68 -45.82 34.98
CA PRO A 319 52.62 -45.72 33.96
C PRO A 319 51.30 -46.52 34.21
N ILE A 320 50.33 -46.28 33.31
CA ILE A 320 49.39 -47.19 32.60
C ILE A 320 49.27 -48.66 33.08
N ILE A 321 48.01 -49.17 33.22
CA ILE A 321 47.55 -50.48 32.70
C ILE A 321 45.99 -50.59 32.65
N ARG A 322 45.49 -51.24 31.60
CA ARG A 322 44.20 -51.99 31.43
C ARG A 322 44.63 -53.44 31.03
N PRO A 323 43.85 -54.55 31.14
CA PRO A 323 42.45 -54.69 30.64
C PRO A 323 41.58 -55.86 31.24
N ILE A 324 40.48 -56.22 30.53
CA ILE A 324 39.74 -57.53 30.48
C ILE A 324 38.49 -57.76 31.38
N HIS A 325 37.60 -58.62 30.84
CA HIS A 325 36.19 -58.98 31.10
C HIS A 325 35.86 -59.84 32.36
N ALA A 326 34.54 -60.05 32.52
CA ALA A 326 33.85 -61.24 33.08
C ALA A 326 33.67 -61.26 34.63
N ASP A 327 32.57 -61.80 35.19
CA ASP A 327 31.30 -62.25 34.58
C ASP A 327 30.10 -62.17 35.55
N THR A 328 28.92 -62.63 35.09
CA THR A 328 27.64 -62.85 35.79
C THR A 328 27.63 -62.97 37.32
N CYS A 329 26.57 -62.42 37.94
CA CYS A 329 25.91 -63.04 39.09
C CYS A 329 24.41 -63.15 38.80
N ALA A 330 23.81 -64.31 39.08
CA ALA A 330 22.41 -64.61 38.88
C ALA A 330 21.81 -65.24 40.15
N ILE A 331 20.54 -64.96 40.43
CA ILE A 331 19.74 -65.66 41.43
C ILE A 331 18.40 -66.01 40.77
N GLU A 332 18.06 -67.30 40.79
CA GLU A 332 16.81 -67.82 40.25
C GLU A 332 15.65 -67.65 41.24
N LEU A 333 14.42 -67.59 40.71
CA LEU A 333 13.26 -68.15 41.41
C LEU A 333 12.23 -68.65 40.38
N ASP A 334 12.18 -69.97 40.16
CA ASP A 334 11.17 -70.62 39.30
C ASP A 334 9.95 -71.07 40.12
N THR A 335 8.74 -70.77 39.63
CA THR A 335 7.53 -71.53 39.93
C THR A 335 6.50 -71.53 38.77
N LYS A 336 6.69 -72.46 37.83
CA LYS A 336 5.65 -73.37 37.26
C LYS A 336 4.28 -72.80 36.79
N LEU A 337 4.06 -72.89 35.47
CA LEU A 337 2.77 -72.93 34.74
C LEU A 337 1.97 -74.22 35.03
N PRO A 338 0.61 -74.33 34.79
CA PRO A 338 0.02 -74.25 33.43
C PRO A 338 -1.48 -73.89 33.19
N ARG A 339 -1.73 -73.36 31.98
CA ARG A 339 -2.92 -73.53 31.07
C ARG A 339 -4.29 -72.84 31.32
N ARG A 340 -4.84 -72.35 30.19
CA ARG A 340 -6.22 -71.87 29.87
C ARG A 340 -6.64 -70.53 30.52
N CYS A 341 -7.44 -69.66 29.87
CA CYS A 341 -8.06 -69.73 28.53
C CYS A 341 -8.12 -68.35 27.84
N ASN A 342 -8.25 -68.33 26.50
CA ASN A 342 -8.32 -67.10 25.70
C ASN A 342 -9.62 -66.31 25.92
N TRP A 343 -9.53 -64.98 25.86
CA TRP A 343 -10.41 -64.14 25.04
C TRP A 343 -9.58 -63.06 24.34
N SER A 344 -9.40 -63.20 23.03
CA SER A 344 -8.57 -62.33 22.20
C SER A 344 -9.44 -61.34 21.42
N ILE A 345 -9.24 -60.03 21.66
CA ILE A 345 -9.71 -58.99 20.74
C ILE A 345 -8.53 -58.61 19.84
N GLU A 346 -8.35 -59.37 18.76
CA GLU A 346 -7.53 -58.93 17.63
C GLU A 346 -8.34 -57.96 16.75
N SER A 347 -8.06 -56.66 16.85
CA SER A 347 -7.90 -55.79 15.67
C SER A 347 -7.72 -54.33 16.08
N PHE A 348 -6.47 -53.87 16.11
CA PHE A 348 -6.06 -52.58 15.54
C PHE A 348 -4.53 -52.61 15.42
N ARG A 349 -4.02 -52.79 14.19
CA ARG A 349 -2.62 -52.46 13.91
C ARG A 349 -2.49 -50.94 13.92
N GLU A 350 -1.52 -50.43 14.65
CA GLU A 350 -1.04 -49.07 14.42
C GLU A 350 -0.53 -48.98 12.97
N VAL A 351 -1.20 -48.17 12.16
CA VAL A 351 -0.68 -47.78 10.85
C VAL A 351 0.38 -46.72 11.12
N ASP A 352 1.64 -47.01 10.81
CA ASP A 352 2.70 -46.00 10.81
C ASP A 352 2.40 -44.98 9.71
N ILE A 353 1.71 -43.91 10.07
CA ILE A 353 1.30 -42.83 9.16
C ILE A 353 2.52 -42.25 8.43
N GLY A 354 3.68 -42.19 9.09
CA GLY A 354 4.93 -41.70 8.51
C GLY A 354 5.53 -42.58 7.41
N SER A 355 4.98 -43.78 7.19
CA SER A 355 5.36 -44.70 6.11
C SER A 355 4.50 -44.59 4.84
N LEU A 356 3.44 -43.76 4.86
CA LEU A 356 2.52 -43.60 3.73
C LEU A 356 3.19 -42.80 2.60
N PRO A 357 3.37 -43.36 1.39
CA PRO A 357 4.22 -42.75 0.36
C PRO A 357 3.65 -41.43 -0.19
N TRP A 358 2.33 -41.28 -0.22
CA TRP A 358 1.64 -40.05 -0.67
C TRP A 358 1.61 -38.93 0.38
N LEU A 359 2.12 -39.14 1.60
CA LEU A 359 1.97 -38.18 2.71
C LEU A 359 2.61 -36.81 2.42
N GLY A 360 3.77 -36.78 1.75
CA GLY A 360 4.43 -35.53 1.35
C GLY A 360 3.59 -34.69 0.39
N TRP A 361 2.88 -35.33 -0.54
CA TRP A 361 1.95 -34.65 -1.45
C TRP A 361 0.71 -34.14 -0.69
N LEU A 362 0.12 -34.94 0.21
CA LEU A 362 -1.01 -34.47 1.03
C LEU A 362 -0.61 -33.28 1.91
N PHE A 363 0.58 -33.29 2.51
CA PHE A 363 1.07 -32.17 3.31
C PHE A 363 1.14 -30.87 2.51
N ILE A 364 1.67 -30.90 1.28
CA ILE A 364 1.75 -29.70 0.44
C ILE A 364 0.36 -29.15 0.14
N TYR A 365 -0.57 -30.00 -0.34
CA TYR A 365 -1.93 -29.56 -0.60
C TYR A 365 -2.62 -29.03 0.66
N ALA A 366 -2.60 -29.78 1.77
CA ALA A 366 -3.26 -29.37 3.01
C ALA A 366 -2.69 -28.07 3.59
N PHE A 367 -1.37 -27.88 3.58
CA PHE A 367 -0.72 -26.69 4.12
C PHE A 367 -0.98 -25.45 3.25
N VAL A 368 -0.82 -25.58 1.93
CA VAL A 368 -0.98 -24.47 0.98
C VAL A 368 -2.46 -24.08 0.86
N GLN A 369 -3.38 -25.04 0.73
CA GLN A 369 -4.82 -24.77 0.65
C GLN A 369 -5.35 -24.10 1.92
N PHE A 370 -4.88 -24.51 3.10
CA PHE A 370 -5.24 -23.86 4.37
C PHE A 370 -4.81 -22.39 4.40
N TYR A 371 -3.61 -22.06 3.88
CA TYR A 371 -3.09 -20.70 3.88
C TYR A 371 -3.77 -19.80 2.84
N PHE A 372 -4.03 -20.30 1.62
CA PHE A 372 -4.89 -19.61 0.64
C PHE A 372 -6.29 -19.37 1.21
N SER A 373 -6.95 -20.42 1.73
CA SER A 373 -8.32 -20.35 2.26
C SER A 373 -8.49 -19.32 3.37
N ILE A 374 -7.57 -19.27 4.34
CA ILE A 374 -7.62 -18.26 5.42
C ILE A 374 -7.45 -16.85 4.86
N SER A 375 -6.44 -16.64 4.02
CA SER A 375 -6.14 -15.32 3.45
C SER A 375 -7.32 -14.80 2.60
N ARG A 376 -7.89 -15.67 1.75
CA ARG A 376 -9.09 -15.38 0.96
C ARG A 376 -10.31 -15.09 1.83
N CYS A 377 -10.54 -15.86 2.90
CA CYS A 377 -11.65 -15.63 3.83
C CYS A 377 -11.55 -14.28 4.58
N LEU A 378 -10.35 -13.75 4.80
CA LEU A 378 -10.15 -12.44 5.42
C LEU A 378 -10.45 -11.29 4.43
N ALA A 379 -10.03 -11.43 3.17
CA ALA A 379 -10.22 -10.40 2.14
C ALA A 379 -11.61 -10.45 1.45
N LEU A 380 -12.36 -11.55 1.55
CA LEU A 380 -13.57 -11.82 0.75
C LEU A 380 -14.61 -10.69 0.74
N LYS A 381 -14.81 -9.97 1.86
CA LYS A 381 -15.74 -8.84 1.89
C LYS A 381 -15.26 -7.68 1.02
N ALA A 382 -13.96 -7.37 1.06
CA ALA A 382 -13.38 -6.31 0.24
C ALA A 382 -13.38 -6.72 -1.24
N LEU A 383 -12.98 -7.96 -1.56
CA LEU A 383 -13.04 -8.51 -2.93
C LEU A 383 -14.44 -8.42 -3.57
N VAL A 384 -15.51 -8.66 -2.81
CA VAL A 384 -16.90 -8.57 -3.32
C VAL A 384 -17.37 -7.11 -3.46
N ILE A 385 -16.92 -6.20 -2.60
CA ILE A 385 -17.27 -4.77 -2.69
C ILE A 385 -16.49 -4.09 -3.82
N MET A 386 -15.21 -4.40 -4.00
CA MET A 386 -14.34 -3.85 -5.05
C MET A 386 -14.96 -4.01 -6.45
N HIS A 387 -15.57 -5.17 -6.73
CA HIS A 387 -16.19 -5.49 -8.02
C HIS A 387 -17.73 -5.47 -7.98
N GLY A 388 -18.34 -4.95 -6.91
CA GLY A 388 -19.77 -5.08 -6.64
C GLY A 388 -20.28 -4.00 -5.71
N SER A 389 -21.20 -4.37 -4.82
CA SER A 389 -21.74 -3.51 -3.77
C SER A 389 -21.73 -4.21 -2.40
N ALA A 390 -22.16 -3.50 -1.35
CA ALA A 390 -22.31 -4.07 -0.03
C ALA A 390 -23.46 -5.10 0.08
N THR A 391 -24.47 -5.05 -0.80
CA THR A 391 -25.63 -5.96 -0.78
C THR A 391 -25.32 -7.29 -1.45
N ASP A 392 -24.42 -7.30 -2.45
CA ASP A 392 -23.95 -8.49 -3.16
C ASP A 392 -23.20 -9.49 -2.27
N TYR A 393 -22.80 -9.09 -1.06
CA TYR A 393 -22.18 -9.94 -0.05
C TYR A 393 -23.20 -10.91 0.60
N THR A 394 -23.90 -11.67 -0.25
CA THR A 394 -24.90 -12.69 0.06
C THR A 394 -24.28 -14.02 0.47
N ALA A 395 -25.08 -14.97 0.97
CA ALA A 395 -24.60 -16.32 1.27
C ALA A 395 -24.17 -17.09 0.00
N PHE A 396 -24.89 -16.89 -1.12
CA PHE A 396 -24.60 -17.56 -2.40
C PHE A 396 -23.26 -17.10 -2.99
N VAL A 397 -23.02 -15.79 -3.09
CA VAL A 397 -21.77 -15.24 -3.62
C VAL A 397 -20.56 -15.69 -2.79
N LYS A 398 -20.68 -15.72 -1.45
CA LYS A 398 -19.61 -16.22 -0.56
C LYS A 398 -19.27 -17.69 -0.82
N ILE A 399 -20.28 -18.56 -0.89
CA ILE A 399 -20.08 -20.00 -1.12
C ILE A 399 -19.47 -20.22 -2.51
N SER A 400 -19.98 -19.53 -3.53
CA SER A 400 -19.50 -19.67 -4.91
C SER A 400 -18.07 -19.16 -5.08
N ALA A 401 -17.75 -17.95 -4.58
CA ALA A 401 -16.41 -17.37 -4.67
C ALA A 401 -15.37 -18.14 -3.84
N LEU A 402 -15.73 -18.68 -2.67
CA LEU A 402 -14.82 -19.54 -1.90
C LEU A 402 -14.64 -20.92 -2.55
N SER A 403 -15.67 -21.48 -3.19
CA SER A 403 -15.56 -22.80 -3.86
C SER A 403 -14.77 -22.73 -5.16
N LEU A 404 -15.02 -21.71 -6.00
CA LEU A 404 -14.22 -21.46 -7.20
C LEU A 404 -12.80 -21.04 -6.81
N GLY A 405 -12.64 -20.18 -5.80
CA GLY A 405 -11.34 -19.76 -5.29
C GLY A 405 -10.51 -20.95 -4.82
N PHE A 406 -11.08 -21.86 -4.02
CA PHE A 406 -10.41 -23.11 -3.62
C PHE A 406 -9.99 -23.97 -4.82
N PHE A 407 -10.74 -23.96 -5.92
CA PHE A 407 -10.38 -24.71 -7.13
C PHE A 407 -9.24 -24.05 -7.92
N GLU A 408 -9.22 -22.72 -8.07
CA GLU A 408 -8.07 -21.99 -8.62
C GLU A 408 -6.83 -22.12 -7.73
N ASP A 409 -7.00 -22.00 -6.42
CA ASP A 409 -5.96 -22.20 -5.40
C ASP A 409 -5.39 -23.64 -5.50
N PHE A 410 -6.23 -24.64 -5.77
CA PHE A 410 -5.81 -26.03 -5.99
C PHE A 410 -4.95 -26.17 -7.25
N VAL A 411 -5.36 -25.57 -8.38
CA VAL A 411 -4.57 -25.56 -9.63
C VAL A 411 -3.22 -24.86 -9.42
N CYS A 412 -3.20 -23.71 -8.74
CA CYS A 412 -1.96 -23.03 -8.34
C CYS A 412 -1.04 -23.96 -7.53
N THR A 413 -1.62 -24.69 -6.57
CA THR A 413 -0.90 -25.67 -5.75
C THR A 413 -0.39 -26.87 -6.57
N THR A 414 -1.09 -27.28 -7.63
CA THR A 414 -0.62 -28.33 -8.55
C THR A 414 0.66 -27.94 -9.28
N TYR A 415 0.75 -26.71 -9.80
CA TYR A 415 1.98 -26.20 -10.42
C TYR A 415 3.13 -26.16 -9.40
N PHE A 416 2.89 -25.63 -8.19
CA PHE A 416 3.87 -25.56 -7.11
C PHE A 416 4.39 -26.94 -6.67
N ALA A 417 3.49 -27.90 -6.42
CA ALA A 417 3.85 -29.27 -6.06
C ALA A 417 4.65 -29.96 -7.18
N THR A 418 4.30 -29.71 -8.45
CA THR A 418 5.04 -30.24 -9.61
C THR A 418 6.45 -29.65 -9.71
N ALA A 419 6.62 -28.35 -9.48
CA ALA A 419 7.94 -27.70 -9.46
C ALA A 419 8.84 -28.25 -8.34
N LEU A 420 8.29 -28.47 -7.14
CA LEU A 420 8.99 -29.14 -6.04
C LEU A 420 9.37 -30.58 -6.39
N TRP A 421 8.48 -31.33 -7.03
CA TRP A 421 8.72 -32.73 -7.42
C TRP A 421 9.82 -32.85 -8.50
N ILE A 422 9.85 -31.94 -9.47
CA ILE A 422 10.94 -31.83 -10.45
C ILE A 422 12.26 -31.55 -9.74
N SER A 423 12.27 -30.63 -8.76
CA SER A 423 13.48 -30.32 -7.98
C SER A 423 13.98 -31.51 -7.15
N ASP A 424 13.08 -32.22 -6.44
CA ASP A 424 13.44 -33.43 -5.68
C ASP A 424 13.98 -34.54 -6.61
N THR A 425 13.39 -34.69 -7.80
CA THR A 425 13.83 -35.66 -8.81
C THR A 425 15.23 -35.32 -9.34
N LEU A 426 15.50 -34.05 -9.68
CA LEU A 426 16.83 -33.59 -10.11
C LEU A 426 17.87 -33.74 -9.00
N LYS A 427 17.50 -33.41 -7.76
CA LYS A 427 18.30 -33.65 -6.54
C LYS A 427 18.67 -35.13 -6.41
N GLN A 428 17.71 -36.05 -6.56
CA GLN A 428 17.99 -37.49 -6.53
C GLN A 428 18.97 -37.92 -7.64
N ILE A 429 18.76 -37.46 -8.88
CA ILE A 429 19.65 -37.79 -10.02
C ILE A 429 21.09 -37.32 -9.76
N VAL A 430 21.28 -36.13 -9.18
CA VAL A 430 22.60 -35.61 -8.80
C VAL A 430 23.22 -36.46 -7.67
N VAL A 431 22.44 -36.83 -6.65
CA VAL A 431 22.91 -37.69 -5.56
C VAL A 431 23.30 -39.10 -6.05
N GLU A 432 22.51 -39.70 -6.93
CA GLU A 432 22.80 -41.01 -7.51
C GLU A 432 24.00 -40.96 -8.49
N ARG A 433 24.25 -39.82 -9.17
CA ARG A 433 25.41 -39.64 -10.09
C ARG A 433 26.74 -39.35 -9.38
N TYR A 434 26.73 -38.66 -8.24
CA TYR A 434 27.96 -38.19 -7.56
C TYR A 434 28.18 -38.75 -6.14
N GLY A 435 27.30 -39.65 -5.65
CA GLY A 435 27.31 -40.14 -4.28
C GLY A 435 28.53 -40.96 -3.85
N SER A 436 29.29 -41.55 -4.78
CA SER A 436 30.36 -42.51 -4.49
C SER A 436 31.63 -41.92 -3.87
N THR A 437 31.86 -40.60 -3.98
CA THR A 437 33.13 -39.96 -3.60
C THR A 437 33.05 -38.89 -2.50
N SER A 438 31.86 -38.44 -2.07
CA SER A 438 31.77 -37.31 -1.12
C SER A 438 30.51 -37.24 -0.23
N GLY A 439 29.88 -38.39 0.06
CA GLY A 439 28.53 -38.50 0.66
C GLY A 439 28.13 -37.48 1.75
N LEU A 440 28.97 -37.18 2.75
CA LEU A 440 28.63 -36.23 3.81
C LEU A 440 28.44 -34.79 3.31
N ARG A 441 29.25 -34.34 2.33
CA ARG A 441 29.08 -33.01 1.72
C ARG A 441 27.83 -32.97 0.84
N LEU A 442 27.50 -34.09 0.20
CA LEU A 442 26.37 -34.20 -0.73
C LEU A 442 25.01 -34.21 0.00
N ASP A 443 24.91 -34.86 1.16
CA ASP A 443 23.71 -34.82 2.02
C ASP A 443 23.44 -33.40 2.57
N ILE A 444 24.47 -32.71 3.05
CA ILE A 444 24.36 -31.32 3.53
C ILE A 444 23.93 -30.40 2.38
N ALA A 445 24.56 -30.51 1.20
CA ALA A 445 24.18 -29.75 0.01
C ALA A 445 22.74 -30.05 -0.44
N GLY A 446 22.31 -31.32 -0.42
CA GLY A 446 20.95 -31.73 -0.74
C GLY A 446 19.89 -31.16 0.20
N LYS A 447 20.20 -31.06 1.51
CA LYS A 447 19.33 -30.42 2.51
C LYS A 447 19.25 -28.90 2.32
N ILE A 448 20.37 -28.24 2.04
CA ILE A 448 20.40 -26.80 1.71
C ILE A 448 19.59 -26.53 0.43
N ALA A 449 19.77 -27.34 -0.62
CA ALA A 449 18.99 -27.21 -1.85
C ALA A 449 17.49 -27.45 -1.61
N THR A 450 17.12 -28.48 -0.83
CA THR A 450 15.72 -28.75 -0.47
C THR A 450 15.10 -27.60 0.32
N PHE A 451 15.84 -26.99 1.26
CA PHE A 451 15.40 -25.78 1.98
C PHE A 451 15.20 -24.61 1.01
N THR A 452 16.25 -24.22 0.29
CA THR A 452 16.26 -23.01 -0.54
C THR A 452 15.22 -23.08 -1.65
N VAL A 453 15.08 -24.21 -2.35
CA VAL A 453 14.06 -24.33 -3.41
C VAL A 453 12.65 -24.37 -2.83
N SER A 454 12.42 -25.08 -1.71
CA SER A 454 11.10 -25.09 -1.05
C SER A 454 10.70 -23.70 -0.54
N TRP A 455 11.66 -22.92 -0.02
CA TRP A 455 11.45 -21.56 0.45
C TRP A 455 11.21 -20.58 -0.71
N VAL A 456 12.08 -20.57 -1.74
CA VAL A 456 11.97 -19.66 -2.89
C VAL A 456 10.68 -19.90 -3.66
N LEU A 457 10.31 -21.16 -3.94
CA LEU A 457 9.06 -21.45 -4.67
C LEU A 457 7.82 -21.11 -3.83
N PHE A 458 7.85 -21.29 -2.50
CA PHE A 458 6.73 -20.92 -1.63
C PHE A 458 6.57 -19.38 -1.59
N MET A 459 7.68 -18.65 -1.49
CA MET A 459 7.67 -17.18 -1.57
C MET A 459 7.19 -16.68 -2.94
N ALA A 460 7.65 -17.28 -4.04
CA ALA A 460 7.22 -16.90 -5.39
C ALA A 460 5.73 -17.17 -5.63
N MET A 461 5.17 -18.25 -5.06
CA MET A 461 3.74 -18.55 -5.12
C MET A 461 2.91 -17.63 -4.22
N MET A 462 3.31 -17.45 -2.96
CA MET A 462 2.46 -16.79 -1.97
C MET A 462 2.64 -15.28 -1.88
N ALA A 463 3.80 -14.70 -2.23
CA ALA A 463 4.01 -13.26 -2.11
C ALA A 463 3.08 -12.43 -3.01
N PRO A 464 2.84 -12.76 -4.30
CA PRO A 464 1.89 -12.03 -5.14
C PRO A 464 0.46 -12.12 -4.59
N PHE A 465 0.02 -13.33 -4.20
CA PHE A 465 -1.31 -13.54 -3.61
C PHE A 465 -1.51 -12.79 -2.28
N VAL A 466 -0.52 -12.81 -1.39
CA VAL A 466 -0.61 -12.11 -0.10
C VAL A 466 -0.55 -10.60 -0.30
N ALA A 467 0.21 -10.10 -1.28
CA ALA A 467 0.19 -8.71 -1.68
C ALA A 467 -1.18 -8.30 -2.27
N ASP A 468 -1.81 -9.15 -3.10
CA ASP A 468 -3.16 -8.93 -3.63
C ASP A 468 -4.20 -8.78 -2.51
N MET A 469 -4.22 -9.71 -1.55
CA MET A 469 -5.15 -9.63 -0.41
C MET A 469 -4.91 -8.37 0.45
N MET A 470 -3.67 -7.89 0.54
CA MET A 470 -3.36 -6.62 1.21
C MET A 470 -3.81 -5.40 0.41
N LEU A 471 -3.50 -5.34 -0.89
CA LEU A 471 -3.86 -4.23 -1.77
C LEU A 471 -5.37 -4.09 -1.90
N VAL A 472 -6.14 -5.17 -1.95
CA VAL A 472 -7.61 -5.11 -1.96
C VAL A 472 -8.14 -4.51 -0.65
N VAL A 473 -7.61 -4.93 0.51
CA VAL A 473 -8.09 -4.41 1.81
C VAL A 473 -7.67 -2.95 2.03
N TYR A 474 -6.41 -2.59 1.77
CA TYR A 474 -5.85 -1.27 2.10
C TYR A 474 -5.97 -0.24 0.97
N ARG A 475 -5.91 -0.65 -0.31
CA ARG A 475 -5.90 0.25 -1.47
C ARG A 475 -7.08 0.10 -2.43
N ASP A 476 -7.91 -0.94 -2.28
CA ASP A 476 -8.98 -1.29 -3.24
C ASP A 476 -8.43 -1.60 -4.65
N MET A 477 -7.23 -2.20 -4.69
CA MET A 477 -6.49 -2.53 -5.92
C MET A 477 -6.14 -4.03 -5.96
N ARG A 478 -6.05 -4.62 -7.15
CA ARG A 478 -5.44 -5.95 -7.34
C ARG A 478 -3.92 -5.85 -7.44
N PHE A 479 -3.20 -6.90 -7.06
CA PHE A 479 -1.79 -7.03 -7.44
C PHE A 479 -1.66 -7.34 -8.94
N SER A 480 -0.60 -6.82 -9.56
CA SER A 480 -0.07 -7.33 -10.83
C SER A 480 1.43 -7.07 -10.92
N PHE A 481 2.15 -7.78 -11.79
CA PHE A 481 3.55 -7.44 -12.06
C PHE A 481 3.70 -6.08 -12.75
N ARG A 482 2.66 -5.57 -13.44
CA ARG A 482 2.62 -4.19 -13.94
C ARG A 482 2.58 -3.17 -12.80
N LEU A 483 1.73 -3.39 -11.79
CA LEU A 483 1.70 -2.56 -10.58
C LEU A 483 3.07 -2.57 -9.90
N LEU A 484 3.67 -3.75 -9.71
CA LEU A 484 5.00 -3.84 -9.10
C LEU A 484 6.08 -3.12 -9.93
N ALA A 485 6.03 -3.18 -11.26
CA ALA A 485 6.95 -2.45 -12.13
C ALA A 485 6.73 -0.93 -12.04
N SER A 486 5.48 -0.46 -12.01
CA SER A 486 5.12 0.96 -11.84
C SER A 486 5.60 1.49 -10.48
N LEU A 487 5.34 0.76 -9.38
CA LEU A 487 5.85 1.08 -8.03
C LEU A 487 7.38 1.13 -7.96
N ILE A 488 8.11 0.38 -8.80
CA ILE A 488 9.58 0.41 -8.88
C ILE A 488 10.07 1.58 -9.74
N LYS A 489 9.34 1.93 -10.82
CA LYS A 489 9.62 3.06 -11.72
C LYS A 489 9.40 4.40 -11.01
N GLU A 490 8.20 4.63 -10.50
CA GLU A 490 7.78 5.88 -9.84
C GLU A 490 8.21 5.99 -8.37
N ARG A 491 9.09 5.09 -7.91
CA ARG A 491 9.48 4.95 -6.49
C ARG A 491 10.00 6.22 -5.82
N GLU A 492 10.46 7.21 -6.59
CA GLU A 492 10.99 8.47 -6.07
C GLU A 492 9.84 9.42 -5.72
N TYR A 493 8.83 9.52 -6.59
CA TYR A 493 7.57 10.24 -6.34
C TYR A 493 6.73 9.57 -5.25
N LEU A 494 6.61 8.24 -5.33
CA LEU A 494 5.78 7.45 -4.41
C LEU A 494 6.34 7.36 -2.97
N LYS A 495 7.54 7.89 -2.69
CA LYS A 495 8.03 8.07 -1.31
C LYS A 495 7.20 9.08 -0.52
N ALA A 496 6.61 10.07 -1.19
CA ALA A 496 5.75 11.09 -0.59
C ALA A 496 4.27 10.71 -0.60
N ALA A 497 3.91 9.53 -1.13
CA ALA A 497 2.52 9.08 -1.15
C ALA A 497 2.01 8.85 0.29
N PRO A 498 0.73 9.19 0.59
CA PRO A 498 0.14 8.91 1.90
C PRO A 498 0.02 7.39 2.10
N ILE A 499 0.87 6.83 2.95
CA ILE A 499 0.81 5.44 3.43
C ILE A 499 0.72 5.49 4.95
N SER A 500 -0.36 4.96 5.52
CA SER A 500 -0.57 5.05 6.96
C SER A 500 0.44 4.18 7.72
N THR A 501 0.80 4.60 8.94
CA THR A 501 1.71 3.82 9.79
C THR A 501 1.16 2.43 10.10
N ASP A 502 -0.17 2.27 10.18
CA ASP A 502 -0.85 0.97 10.32
C ASP A 502 -0.79 0.11 9.05
N GLU A 503 -0.87 0.70 7.85
CA GLU A 503 -0.67 -0.03 6.59
C GLU A 503 0.79 -0.51 6.45
N VAL A 504 1.76 0.39 6.70
CA VAL A 504 3.20 0.05 6.72
C VAL A 504 3.50 -1.03 7.76
N GLN A 505 2.97 -0.90 8.97
CA GLN A 505 3.13 -1.90 10.03
C GLN A 505 2.48 -3.24 9.64
N THR A 506 1.28 -3.22 9.06
CA THR A 506 0.60 -4.44 8.61
C THR A 506 1.35 -5.11 7.46
N ALA A 507 1.97 -4.35 6.55
CA ALA A 507 2.81 -4.88 5.48
C ALA A 507 4.05 -5.58 6.04
N TYR A 508 4.79 -4.94 6.96
CA TYR A 508 5.94 -5.57 7.62
C TYR A 508 5.56 -6.80 8.44
N VAL A 509 4.45 -6.75 9.19
CA VAL A 509 3.95 -7.89 9.98
C VAL A 509 3.51 -9.05 9.09
N THR A 510 2.81 -8.77 7.99
CA THR A 510 2.33 -9.79 7.05
C THR A 510 3.49 -10.42 6.26
N ALA A 511 4.44 -9.62 5.78
CA ALA A 511 5.67 -10.11 5.17
C ALA A 511 6.52 -10.93 6.16
N GLY A 512 6.57 -10.52 7.43
CA GLY A 512 7.20 -11.28 8.51
C GLY A 512 6.54 -12.64 8.77
N TYR A 513 5.21 -12.70 8.82
CA TYR A 513 4.47 -13.96 8.93
C TYR A 513 4.70 -14.85 7.70
N LEU A 514 4.65 -14.30 6.49
CA LEU A 514 4.91 -15.04 5.26
C LEU A 514 6.33 -15.64 5.26
N PHE A 515 7.34 -14.86 5.64
CA PHE A 515 8.73 -15.34 5.79
C PHE A 515 8.84 -16.50 6.78
N VAL A 516 8.17 -16.40 7.95
CA VAL A 516 8.15 -17.46 8.97
C VAL A 516 7.42 -18.70 8.48
N ILE A 517 6.28 -18.56 7.81
CA ILE A 517 5.48 -19.67 7.26
C ILE A 517 6.26 -20.41 6.16
N ALA A 518 6.89 -19.67 5.23
CA ALA A 518 7.77 -20.23 4.20
C ALA A 518 8.97 -20.97 4.82
N SER A 519 9.55 -20.41 5.89
CA SER A 519 10.66 -21.04 6.64
C SER A 519 10.21 -22.32 7.33
N LEU A 520 9.04 -22.34 7.96
CA LEU A 520 8.48 -23.53 8.60
C LEU A 520 8.16 -24.64 7.58
N PHE A 521 7.56 -24.29 6.44
CA PHE A 521 7.31 -25.22 5.34
C PHE A 521 8.62 -25.86 4.82
N ALA A 522 9.65 -25.03 4.58
CA ALA A 522 10.95 -25.50 4.14
C ALA A 522 11.71 -26.32 5.20
N ILE A 523 11.55 -26.01 6.50
CA ILE A 523 12.09 -26.82 7.62
C ILE A 523 11.42 -28.20 7.65
N VAL A 524 10.08 -28.27 7.59
CA VAL A 524 9.35 -29.55 7.56
C VAL A 524 9.82 -30.40 6.36
N ARG A 525 9.90 -29.80 5.17
CA ARG A 525 10.43 -30.43 3.94
C ARG A 525 11.85 -30.99 4.06
N VAL A 526 12.69 -30.45 4.94
CA VAL A 526 14.08 -30.92 5.17
C VAL A 526 14.17 -31.97 6.29
N TRP A 527 13.33 -31.87 7.31
CA TRP A 527 13.40 -32.74 8.49
C TRP A 527 12.54 -34.00 8.35
N ALA A 528 11.38 -33.89 7.71
CA ALA A 528 10.46 -35.00 7.49
C ALA A 528 10.83 -35.78 6.22
N LYS A 529 11.41 -36.98 6.37
CA LYS A 529 11.74 -37.85 5.23
C LYS A 529 10.52 -38.16 4.34
N TRP A 530 9.34 -38.31 4.94
CA TRP A 530 8.08 -38.55 4.21
C TRP A 530 7.64 -37.36 3.33
N ALA A 531 8.22 -36.18 3.50
CA ALA A 531 7.88 -34.98 2.73
C ALA A 531 8.60 -34.90 1.37
N ASP A 532 9.58 -35.77 1.09
CA ASP A 532 10.25 -35.85 -0.20
C ASP A 532 9.31 -36.45 -1.27
N LEU A 533 9.12 -35.72 -2.37
CA LEU A 533 8.12 -36.07 -3.37
C LEU A 533 8.58 -37.20 -4.32
N THR A 534 9.84 -37.62 -4.26
CA THR A 534 10.32 -38.82 -4.99
C THR A 534 9.75 -40.12 -4.42
N LEU A 535 9.28 -40.13 -3.16
CA LEU A 535 8.70 -41.30 -2.50
C LEU A 535 7.39 -41.79 -3.14
N TRP A 536 6.70 -40.93 -3.90
CA TRP A 536 5.47 -41.31 -4.61
C TRP A 536 5.32 -40.52 -5.90
N ASN A 537 5.18 -41.25 -7.00
CA ASN A 537 4.99 -40.67 -8.32
C ASN A 537 3.51 -40.75 -8.71
N PRO A 538 2.77 -39.63 -8.79
CA PRO A 538 1.32 -39.64 -9.07
C PRO A 538 0.97 -40.23 -10.44
N THR A 539 1.93 -40.28 -11.39
CA THR A 539 1.71 -40.93 -12.69
C THR A 539 1.49 -42.45 -12.61
N GLN A 540 1.72 -43.08 -11.45
CA GLN A 540 1.48 -44.51 -11.25
C GLN A 540 0.03 -44.88 -10.88
N ILE A 541 -0.81 -43.91 -10.48
CA ILE A 541 -2.20 -44.17 -10.04
C ILE A 541 -3.03 -44.83 -11.15
N VAL A 542 -2.89 -44.35 -12.39
CA VAL A 542 -3.70 -44.78 -13.54
C VAL A 542 -3.34 -46.19 -14.04
N LEU A 543 -2.26 -46.79 -13.52
CA LEU A 543 -1.69 -48.03 -14.04
C LEU A 543 -2.10 -49.32 -13.31
N ASN A 544 -2.83 -49.24 -12.18
CA ASN A 544 -3.34 -50.43 -11.49
C ASN A 544 -4.72 -50.22 -10.80
N PRO A 545 -5.84 -50.31 -11.55
CA PRO A 545 -7.17 -50.36 -10.95
C PRO A 545 -7.55 -51.75 -10.37
N VAL A 546 -6.84 -52.83 -10.74
CA VAL A 546 -7.23 -54.22 -10.40
C VAL A 546 -6.02 -55.11 -10.07
N ASN A 547 -5.75 -55.33 -8.78
CA ASN A 547 -5.74 -56.69 -8.21
C ASN A 547 -5.59 -56.67 -6.69
N ASN A 548 -6.69 -56.86 -5.96
CA ASN A 548 -6.71 -56.80 -4.50
C ASN A 548 -6.40 -58.16 -3.85
N SER A 549 -5.31 -58.81 -4.28
CA SER A 549 -4.93 -60.15 -3.80
C SER A 549 -3.45 -60.49 -3.99
N THR A 550 -2.62 -60.24 -2.96
CA THR A 550 -1.56 -61.13 -2.40
C THR A 550 -0.73 -60.34 -1.39
N ILE A 551 -0.86 -60.65 -0.09
CA ILE A 551 -0.03 -60.04 0.96
C ILE A 551 1.33 -60.77 1.01
N GLY A 552 2.31 -60.24 0.29
CA GLY A 552 3.69 -60.74 0.25
C GLY A 552 4.52 -60.34 1.47
N LYS A 553 5.06 -61.34 2.17
CA LYS A 553 5.85 -61.24 3.43
C LYS A 553 6.82 -60.04 3.49
N LEU A 554 6.75 -59.26 4.57
CA LEU A 554 7.86 -58.40 5.01
C LEU A 554 9.11 -59.24 5.32
N SER A 555 10.29 -58.72 4.96
CA SER A 555 11.58 -59.18 5.46
C SER A 555 12.31 -58.00 6.12
N LYS A 556 12.82 -58.17 7.35
CA LYS A 556 13.56 -57.12 8.07
C LYS A 556 15.05 -57.16 7.73
N ARG A 557 15.61 -56.02 7.31
CA ARG A 557 17.06 -55.75 7.42
C ARG A 557 17.35 -54.24 7.45
N GLY A 558 18.17 -53.81 8.42
CA GLY A 558 18.97 -52.59 8.38
C GLY A 558 18.24 -51.24 8.42
N ALA A 559 18.81 -50.27 9.15
CA ALA A 559 18.31 -48.89 9.14
C ALA A 559 18.63 -48.20 7.80
N GLY A 560 17.65 -48.20 6.89
CA GLY A 560 17.67 -47.53 5.59
C GLY A 560 16.23 -47.27 5.12
N GLY A 561 16.02 -46.27 4.27
CA GLY A 561 14.69 -45.97 3.74
C GLY A 561 14.20 -47.06 2.79
N VAL A 562 12.94 -47.46 2.90
CA VAL A 562 12.33 -48.47 2.01
C VAL A 562 12.15 -47.84 0.61
N LYS A 563 12.96 -48.26 -0.36
CA LYS A 563 12.68 -48.00 -1.78
C LYS A 563 11.58 -48.97 -2.23
N TYR A 564 10.51 -48.45 -2.84
CA TYR A 564 9.54 -49.29 -3.54
C TYR A 564 10.13 -49.71 -4.89
N ASP A 565 10.88 -50.82 -4.89
CA ASP A 565 11.32 -51.43 -6.15
C ASP A 565 10.11 -51.95 -6.93
N ALA A 566 9.96 -51.46 -8.16
CA ALA A 566 8.87 -51.88 -9.03
C ALA A 566 9.07 -53.33 -9.46
N LEU A 567 8.06 -54.18 -9.19
CA LEU A 567 8.02 -55.57 -9.66
C LEU A 567 7.84 -55.59 -11.18
N GLY A 568 8.96 -55.49 -11.89
CA GLY A 568 9.01 -55.45 -13.35
C GLY A 568 8.47 -56.73 -13.97
N ARG A 569 7.38 -56.63 -14.71
CA ARG A 569 6.91 -57.64 -15.64
C ARG A 569 6.73 -56.97 -17.00
N GLU A 570 7.35 -57.54 -18.03
CA GLU A 570 7.54 -56.86 -19.31
C GLU A 570 6.22 -56.67 -20.08
N THR A 571 5.70 -55.44 -20.10
CA THR A 571 4.57 -55.05 -20.97
C THR A 571 4.75 -53.61 -21.48
N SER A 572 4.96 -53.46 -22.80
CA SER A 572 4.94 -52.22 -23.59
C SER A 572 5.42 -50.93 -22.88
N THR A 573 6.72 -50.64 -23.03
CA THR A 573 7.34 -49.35 -22.64
C THR A 573 6.58 -48.14 -23.19
N THR A 574 6.06 -48.22 -24.42
CA THR A 574 5.29 -47.16 -25.07
C THR A 574 4.01 -46.82 -24.30
N ARG A 575 3.20 -47.83 -23.91
CA ARG A 575 1.92 -47.61 -23.22
C ARG A 575 2.12 -46.95 -21.85
N TYR A 576 3.19 -47.32 -21.15
CA TYR A 576 3.56 -46.72 -19.87
C TYR A 576 3.93 -45.23 -20.00
N GLN A 577 4.70 -44.85 -21.03
CA GLN A 577 5.03 -43.44 -21.28
C GLN A 577 3.80 -42.62 -21.68
N VAL A 578 2.90 -43.16 -22.52
CA VAL A 578 1.64 -42.50 -22.89
C VAL A 578 0.78 -42.19 -21.66
N VAL A 579 0.65 -43.12 -20.71
CA VAL A 579 -0.11 -42.87 -19.47
C VAL A 579 0.57 -41.82 -18.58
N ARG A 580 1.91 -41.81 -18.49
CA ARG A 580 2.64 -40.75 -17.77
C ARG A 580 2.39 -39.37 -18.36
N VAL A 581 2.50 -39.24 -19.67
CA VAL A 581 2.24 -37.99 -20.40
C VAL A 581 0.79 -37.56 -20.21
N ALA A 582 -0.18 -38.49 -20.28
CA ALA A 582 -1.59 -38.20 -20.04
C ALA A 582 -1.88 -37.65 -18.63
N VAL A 583 -1.25 -38.20 -17.58
CA VAL A 583 -1.41 -37.67 -16.20
C VAL A 583 -0.83 -36.25 -16.07
N VAL A 584 0.33 -35.97 -16.68
CA VAL A 584 0.94 -34.64 -16.64
C VAL A 584 0.10 -33.62 -17.43
N ILE A 585 -0.40 -33.98 -18.62
CA ILE A 585 -1.33 -33.14 -19.40
C ILE A 585 -2.64 -32.90 -18.64
N THR A 586 -3.17 -33.91 -17.96
CA THR A 586 -4.38 -33.76 -17.15
C THR A 586 -4.16 -32.77 -16.01
N GLY A 587 -3.02 -32.86 -15.31
CA GLY A 587 -2.69 -31.99 -14.18
C GLY A 587 -2.34 -30.54 -14.56
N LEU A 588 -1.61 -30.35 -15.67
CA LEU A 588 -1.01 -29.05 -16.03
C LEU A 588 -1.68 -28.34 -17.22
N VAL A 589 -2.66 -28.97 -17.87
CA VAL A 589 -3.40 -28.40 -19.01
C VAL A 589 -4.91 -28.57 -18.84
N LEU A 590 -5.41 -29.80 -18.60
CA LEU A 590 -6.85 -30.03 -18.50
C LEU A 590 -7.46 -29.45 -17.22
N LEU A 591 -6.84 -29.61 -16.05
CA LEU A 591 -7.34 -29.00 -14.81
C LEU A 591 -7.37 -27.45 -14.87
N PRO A 592 -6.31 -26.75 -15.32
CA PRO A 592 -6.39 -25.32 -15.61
C PRO A 592 -7.50 -24.96 -16.61
N GLY A 593 -7.63 -25.68 -17.72
CA GLY A 593 -8.69 -25.45 -18.71
C GLY A 593 -10.11 -25.65 -18.17
N ILE A 594 -10.31 -26.63 -17.27
CA ILE A 594 -11.57 -26.83 -16.55
C ILE A 594 -11.80 -25.69 -15.54
N ALA A 595 -10.76 -25.20 -14.86
CA ALA A 595 -10.89 -24.05 -13.97
C ALA A 595 -11.30 -22.78 -14.72
N VAL A 596 -10.68 -22.48 -15.87
CA VAL A 596 -11.12 -21.40 -16.78
C VAL A 596 -12.55 -21.62 -17.27
N ALA A 597 -12.92 -22.83 -17.70
CA ALA A 597 -14.29 -23.09 -18.18
C ALA A 597 -15.37 -22.96 -17.09
N VAL A 598 -15.10 -23.44 -15.87
CA VAL A 598 -16.01 -23.29 -14.72
C VAL A 598 -16.09 -21.83 -14.28
N ARG A 599 -14.96 -21.11 -14.31
CA ARG A 599 -14.88 -19.66 -14.07
C ARG A 599 -15.72 -18.87 -15.07
N SER A 600 -15.60 -19.13 -16.37
CA SER A 600 -16.39 -18.48 -17.43
C SER A 600 -17.89 -18.81 -17.38
N ALA A 601 -18.28 -19.87 -16.67
CA ALA A 601 -19.69 -20.19 -16.37
C ALA A 601 -20.20 -19.56 -15.06
N CYS A 602 -19.35 -18.86 -14.30
CA CYS A 602 -19.73 -18.10 -13.10
C CYS A 602 -19.97 -16.62 -13.44
N SER A 603 -20.75 -15.92 -12.62
CA SER A 603 -20.91 -14.48 -12.77
C SER A 603 -19.57 -13.74 -12.57
N PRO A 604 -19.28 -12.65 -13.30
CA PRO A 604 -17.98 -11.97 -13.22
C PRO A 604 -17.58 -11.54 -11.81
N LEU A 605 -18.53 -11.13 -10.96
CA LEU A 605 -18.29 -10.84 -9.54
C LEU A 605 -17.73 -12.05 -8.77
N VAL A 606 -18.30 -13.24 -8.97
CA VAL A 606 -17.81 -14.48 -8.36
C VAL A 606 -16.43 -14.84 -8.91
N ALA A 607 -16.21 -14.66 -10.22
CA ALA A 607 -14.92 -14.91 -10.86
C ALA A 607 -13.81 -13.97 -10.34
N TYR A 608 -14.09 -12.67 -10.15
CA TYR A 608 -13.12 -11.73 -9.56
C TYR A 608 -12.84 -12.00 -8.08
N ALA A 609 -13.85 -12.33 -7.28
CA ALA A 609 -13.67 -12.65 -5.86
C ALA A 609 -13.01 -14.02 -5.63
N ALA A 610 -13.15 -14.95 -6.58
CA ALA A 610 -12.45 -16.23 -6.61
C ALA A 610 -11.01 -16.15 -7.14
N LEU A 611 -10.65 -15.08 -7.87
CA LEU A 611 -9.38 -14.98 -8.59
C LEU A 611 -8.16 -15.28 -7.70
N ASN A 612 -7.33 -16.24 -8.11
CA ASN A 612 -5.96 -16.42 -7.62
C ASN A 612 -4.97 -15.64 -8.52
N VAL A 613 -4.52 -14.47 -8.06
CA VAL A 613 -3.65 -13.59 -8.86
C VAL A 613 -2.30 -14.22 -9.20
N THR A 614 -1.70 -15.04 -8.32
CA THR A 614 -0.45 -15.76 -8.66
C THR A 614 -0.65 -16.68 -9.86
N LEU A 615 -1.75 -17.43 -9.91
CA LEU A 615 -2.08 -18.30 -11.04
C LEU A 615 -2.38 -17.48 -12.31
N ASN A 616 -3.06 -16.35 -12.16
CA ASN A 616 -3.43 -15.45 -13.25
C ASN A 616 -2.22 -14.83 -13.95
N GLU A 617 -1.30 -14.24 -13.20
CA GLU A 617 -0.05 -13.65 -13.72
C GLU A 617 0.85 -14.74 -14.36
N LEU A 618 0.91 -15.94 -13.76
CA LEU A 618 1.63 -17.09 -14.31
C LEU A 618 1.05 -17.58 -15.65
N LEU A 619 -0.25 -17.39 -15.85
CA LEU A 619 -1.01 -17.86 -17.01
C LEU A 619 -1.54 -16.70 -17.86
N LEU A 620 -0.79 -15.59 -17.93
CA LEU A 620 -1.01 -14.47 -18.86
C LEU A 620 -2.45 -13.94 -18.87
N HIS A 621 -3.01 -13.71 -17.69
CA HIS A 621 -4.35 -13.14 -17.49
C HIS A 621 -5.52 -14.03 -18.01
N MET A 622 -5.29 -15.31 -18.34
CA MET A 622 -6.37 -16.28 -18.67
C MET A 622 -7.35 -16.54 -17.51
N PHE A 623 -7.05 -16.06 -16.31
CA PHE A 623 -7.93 -16.10 -15.14
C PHE A 623 -8.47 -14.71 -14.78
N GLU A 624 -8.50 -13.74 -15.69
CA GLU A 624 -9.45 -12.62 -15.58
C GLU A 624 -10.79 -13.02 -16.20
N PRO A 625 -11.93 -12.46 -15.79
CA PRO A 625 -13.13 -12.52 -16.62
C PRO A 625 -12.82 -11.74 -17.89
N ALA A 626 -13.17 -12.27 -19.06
CA ALA A 626 -13.11 -11.46 -20.26
C ALA A 626 -13.98 -10.21 -20.04
N PRO A 627 -13.55 -9.02 -20.50
CA PRO A 627 -14.48 -7.92 -20.72
C PRO A 627 -15.70 -8.44 -21.48
N MET A 628 -16.89 -7.92 -21.18
CA MET A 628 -18.03 -8.21 -22.05
C MET A 628 -17.62 -7.90 -23.48
N GLU A 629 -17.79 -8.87 -24.39
CA GLU A 629 -17.82 -8.57 -25.81
C GLU A 629 -19.00 -7.63 -26.03
N VAL A 630 -18.75 -6.33 -25.90
CA VAL A 630 -19.63 -5.29 -26.42
C VAL A 630 -19.64 -5.54 -27.91
N LYS A 631 -20.64 -6.29 -28.37
CA LYS A 631 -20.91 -6.48 -29.78
C LYS A 631 -21.15 -5.10 -30.34
N LEU A 632 -20.15 -4.56 -31.04
CA LEU A 632 -20.32 -3.39 -31.87
C LEU A 632 -21.37 -3.76 -32.91
N ALA A 633 -22.63 -3.46 -32.60
CA ALA A 633 -23.62 -3.21 -33.62
C ALA A 633 -23.12 -1.97 -34.35
N ASN A 634 -22.62 -2.15 -35.57
CA ASN A 634 -22.09 -1.05 -36.41
C ASN A 634 -23.15 0.04 -36.68
N LEU A 635 -24.41 -0.17 -36.29
CA LEU A 635 -25.52 0.76 -36.40
C LEU A 635 -26.36 0.77 -35.11
N ILE A 636 -26.65 1.97 -34.59
CA ILE A 636 -27.75 2.28 -33.66
C ILE A 636 -28.73 3.16 -34.45
N GLU A 637 -30.02 2.78 -34.51
CA GLU A 637 -31.06 3.52 -35.25
C GLU A 637 -30.72 3.90 -36.72
N ASN A 638 -29.84 3.12 -37.37
CA ASN A 638 -29.26 3.34 -38.71
C ASN A 638 -28.16 4.42 -38.83
N LEU A 639 -27.65 4.92 -37.69
CA LEU A 639 -26.41 5.72 -37.63
C LEU A 639 -25.28 4.89 -36.98
N PRO A 640 -24.02 5.05 -37.39
CA PRO A 640 -22.91 4.40 -36.70
C PRO A 640 -22.75 4.90 -35.26
N TRP A 641 -22.53 3.96 -34.34
CA TRP A 641 -22.63 4.19 -32.88
C TRP A 641 -21.71 5.31 -32.35
N VAL A 642 -20.60 5.61 -33.03
CA VAL A 642 -19.68 6.70 -32.66
C VAL A 642 -20.35 8.09 -32.72
N GLU A 643 -21.41 8.25 -33.52
CA GLU A 643 -22.16 9.51 -33.67
C GLU A 643 -22.82 9.96 -32.35
N GLU A 644 -23.13 9.02 -31.47
CA GLU A 644 -23.73 9.29 -30.15
C GLU A 644 -22.78 10.04 -29.21
N PHE A 645 -21.48 9.98 -29.48
CA PHE A 645 -20.41 10.62 -28.70
C PHE A 645 -19.86 11.89 -29.39
N ILE A 646 -20.58 12.43 -30.39
CA ILE A 646 -20.28 13.70 -31.05
C ILE A 646 -21.49 14.63 -30.85
N ASP A 647 -21.31 15.78 -30.20
CA ASP A 647 -22.46 16.68 -29.95
C ASP A 647 -23.01 17.29 -31.24
N LYS A 648 -24.33 17.41 -31.31
CA LYS A 648 -25.10 17.83 -32.48
C LYS A 648 -24.88 19.29 -32.89
N ALA A 649 -24.21 20.09 -32.06
CA ALA A 649 -23.70 21.41 -32.41
C ALA A 649 -22.40 21.37 -33.22
N GLU A 650 -21.63 20.29 -33.19
CA GLU A 650 -20.39 20.13 -33.97
C GLU A 650 -20.72 19.81 -35.44
N GLU A 651 -20.25 20.67 -36.35
CA GLU A 651 -20.29 20.41 -37.79
C GLU A 651 -18.99 19.74 -38.19
N HIS A 652 -19.06 18.56 -38.81
CA HIS A 652 -17.87 17.72 -38.99
C HIS A 652 -18.00 16.76 -40.19
N GLU A 653 -16.84 16.25 -40.63
CA GLU A 653 -16.68 15.22 -41.67
C GLU A 653 -15.94 14.02 -41.06
N ARG A 654 -16.59 12.85 -40.95
CA ARG A 654 -15.96 11.64 -40.38
C ARG A 654 -15.07 10.93 -41.41
N PHE A 655 -13.99 10.31 -40.95
CA PHE A 655 -13.11 9.51 -41.83
C PHE A 655 -13.51 8.03 -41.94
N GLY A 656 -14.52 7.59 -41.18
CA GLY A 656 -15.14 6.27 -41.28
C GLY A 656 -16.25 6.10 -40.24
N ASP A 657 -16.90 4.93 -40.23
CA ASP A 657 -18.10 4.69 -39.42
C ASP A 657 -17.81 4.14 -38.01
N ASP A 658 -16.75 3.35 -37.84
CA ASP A 658 -16.30 2.80 -36.54
C ASP A 658 -15.13 3.62 -35.93
N THR A 659 -15.14 4.94 -36.13
CA THR A 659 -14.13 5.86 -35.58
C THR A 659 -14.69 7.23 -35.22
N LEU A 660 -14.27 7.76 -34.07
CA LEU A 660 -14.45 9.18 -33.71
C LEU A 660 -13.50 10.11 -34.46
N PHE A 661 -12.50 9.56 -35.17
CA PHE A 661 -11.54 10.34 -35.93
C PHE A 661 -12.22 11.04 -37.11
N ARG A 662 -12.25 12.38 -37.04
CA ARG A 662 -13.03 13.26 -37.90
C ARG A 662 -12.33 14.60 -38.11
N ARG A 663 -12.85 15.39 -39.05
CA ARG A 663 -12.53 16.79 -39.28
C ARG A 663 -13.70 17.66 -38.84
N THR A 664 -13.54 18.40 -37.75
CA THR A 664 -14.48 19.43 -37.31
C THR A 664 -14.37 20.63 -38.25
N THR A 665 -15.47 21.04 -38.88
CA THR A 665 -15.56 22.13 -39.87
C THR A 665 -16.29 23.37 -39.35
N GLY A 666 -17.10 23.25 -38.29
CA GLY A 666 -17.82 24.38 -37.69
C GLY A 666 -18.55 24.05 -36.38
N PHE A 667 -19.23 25.04 -35.82
CA PHE A 667 -20.11 24.89 -34.66
C PHE A 667 -21.39 25.73 -34.83
N LYS A 668 -22.55 25.10 -34.64
CA LYS A 668 -23.90 25.68 -34.81
C LYS A 668 -24.71 25.65 -33.51
N GLY A 669 -25.99 26.00 -33.57
CA GLY A 669 -26.90 25.97 -32.42
C GLY A 669 -26.83 27.22 -31.53
N GLU A 670 -27.75 27.30 -30.57
CA GLU A 670 -27.93 28.46 -29.70
C GLU A 670 -26.76 28.64 -28.73
N LEU A 671 -26.35 29.89 -28.52
CA LEU A 671 -25.27 30.25 -27.60
C LEU A 671 -25.73 30.19 -26.15
N ALA A 672 -24.93 29.56 -25.28
CA ALA A 672 -25.07 29.67 -23.82
C ALA A 672 -24.39 30.96 -23.32
N PHE A 673 -23.24 31.30 -23.90
CA PHE A 673 -22.54 32.57 -23.76
C PHE A 673 -21.77 32.89 -25.05
N ASN A 674 -21.09 34.04 -25.10
CA ASN A 674 -20.18 34.35 -26.20
C ASN A 674 -18.94 35.08 -25.70
N ILE A 675 -17.84 35.00 -26.46
CA ILE A 675 -16.62 35.78 -26.26
C ILE A 675 -16.30 36.48 -27.58
N SER A 676 -16.10 37.79 -27.57
CA SER A 676 -15.71 38.52 -28.79
C SER A 676 -14.25 38.25 -29.17
N ILE A 677 -14.07 37.77 -30.40
CA ILE A 677 -12.78 37.54 -31.04
C ILE A 677 -12.61 38.57 -32.15
N ASP A 678 -11.36 39.00 -32.30
CA ASP A 678 -10.87 39.72 -33.46
C ASP A 678 -9.95 38.74 -34.21
N ASN A 679 -10.15 38.58 -35.52
CA ASN A 679 -9.37 37.64 -36.33
C ASN A 679 -8.02 38.23 -36.76
N ASP A 680 -7.91 39.56 -36.83
CA ASP A 680 -6.67 40.27 -37.15
C ASP A 680 -5.84 40.51 -35.86
N ASN A 681 -6.48 40.53 -34.69
CA ASN A 681 -5.85 40.44 -33.37
C ASN A 681 -6.37 39.25 -32.52
N PRO A 682 -5.98 38.00 -32.83
CA PRO A 682 -6.40 36.82 -32.08
C PRO A 682 -5.89 36.88 -30.63
N PRO A 683 -6.73 36.60 -29.61
CA PRO A 683 -6.31 36.64 -28.21
C PRO A 683 -5.33 35.50 -27.89
N ASN A 684 -4.50 35.71 -26.86
CA ASN A 684 -3.74 34.64 -26.23
C ASN A 684 -4.71 33.69 -25.48
N VAL A 685 -4.29 32.45 -25.24
CA VAL A 685 -5.07 31.49 -24.45
C VAL A 685 -4.18 30.96 -23.34
N LEU A 686 -4.62 31.13 -22.09
CA LEU A 686 -3.95 30.67 -20.88
C LEU A 686 -4.85 29.68 -20.14
N ILE A 687 -4.38 28.45 -20.00
CA ILE A 687 -5.03 27.40 -19.21
C ILE A 687 -4.26 27.26 -17.89
N ILE A 688 -4.96 27.31 -16.76
CA ILE A 688 -4.42 27.13 -15.40
C ILE A 688 -5.12 25.93 -14.76
N GLY A 689 -4.42 24.79 -14.73
CA GLY A 689 -4.79 23.63 -13.92
C GLY A 689 -4.35 23.86 -12.48
N VAL A 690 -5.30 23.76 -11.56
CA VAL A 690 -5.07 24.04 -10.13
C VAL A 690 -5.11 22.73 -9.35
N GLU A 691 -3.92 22.25 -9.02
CA GLU A 691 -3.62 21.06 -8.20
C GLU A 691 -4.59 20.87 -7.03
N SER A 692 -5.28 19.73 -6.98
CA SER A 692 -6.13 19.30 -5.85
C SER A 692 -7.19 20.34 -5.44
N PHE A 693 -7.82 21.00 -6.41
CA PHE A 693 -8.87 22.02 -6.20
C PHE A 693 -10.28 21.46 -6.46
N ARG A 694 -11.13 21.52 -5.44
CA ARG A 694 -12.40 20.80 -5.37
C ARG A 694 -13.55 21.76 -5.55
N TYR A 695 -14.63 21.28 -6.17
CA TYR A 695 -15.84 22.08 -6.37
C TYR A 695 -16.30 22.76 -5.07
N ARG A 696 -16.34 22.00 -3.96
CA ARG A 696 -16.86 22.49 -2.68
C ARG A 696 -15.99 23.53 -1.96
N ASP A 697 -14.74 23.77 -2.37
CA ASP A 697 -13.88 24.78 -1.75
C ASP A 697 -14.32 26.22 -2.09
N SER A 698 -15.00 26.38 -3.23
CA SER A 698 -15.52 27.66 -3.72
C SER A 698 -16.91 27.94 -3.15
N ARG A 699 -16.99 28.81 -2.13
CA ARG A 699 -18.29 29.24 -1.55
C ARG A 699 -19.19 29.87 -2.62
N TYR A 700 -18.63 30.54 -3.62
CA TYR A 700 -19.39 31.09 -4.75
C TYR A 700 -20.09 30.02 -5.60
N LEU A 701 -19.40 28.92 -5.92
CA LEU A 701 -19.98 27.86 -6.73
C LEU A 701 -20.93 26.95 -5.95
N VAL A 702 -20.65 26.70 -4.67
CA VAL A 702 -21.53 25.94 -3.76
C VAL A 702 -22.82 26.69 -3.45
N GLY A 703 -22.72 27.98 -3.10
CA GLY A 703 -23.84 28.77 -2.58
C GLY A 703 -24.16 28.46 -1.12
N GLU A 704 -25.35 28.86 -0.68
CA GLU A 704 -25.71 28.88 0.74
C GLU A 704 -26.18 27.54 1.31
N GLU A 705 -26.68 26.63 0.47
CA GLU A 705 -27.25 25.35 0.91
C GLU A 705 -26.20 24.32 1.35
N ASP A 706 -24.96 24.44 0.85
CA ASP A 706 -23.78 23.62 1.18
C ASP A 706 -24.08 22.13 1.52
N PRO A 707 -24.37 21.28 0.51
CA PRO A 707 -24.61 19.85 0.70
C PRO A 707 -23.45 19.09 1.36
N SER A 708 -22.24 19.68 1.36
CA SER A 708 -21.05 19.11 2.00
C SER A 708 -20.91 19.50 3.48
N ASN A 709 -21.66 20.52 3.92
CA ASN A 709 -21.55 21.19 5.22
C ASN A 709 -20.09 21.57 5.59
N LEU A 710 -19.25 21.88 4.60
CA LEU A 710 -17.86 22.27 4.80
C LEU A 710 -17.74 23.62 5.51
N PHE A 711 -18.61 24.56 5.17
CA PHE A 711 -18.56 25.92 5.69
C PHE A 711 -19.23 26.06 7.07
N LYS A 712 -20.03 25.08 7.50
CA LYS A 712 -20.70 24.99 8.81
C LYS A 712 -21.45 26.28 9.23
N GLY A 713 -22.04 26.97 8.25
CA GLY A 713 -22.76 28.24 8.45
C GLY A 713 -21.86 29.47 8.66
N SER A 714 -20.55 29.37 8.44
CA SER A 714 -19.64 30.52 8.44
C SER A 714 -19.64 31.25 7.09
N ASN A 715 -19.37 32.56 7.12
CA ASN A 715 -19.25 33.42 5.93
C ASN A 715 -17.83 33.40 5.31
N LEU A 716 -17.01 32.40 5.66
CA LEU A 716 -15.64 32.25 5.16
C LEU A 716 -15.64 31.50 3.82
N THR A 717 -14.65 31.77 2.98
CA THR A 717 -14.34 30.98 1.77
C THR A 717 -12.86 30.65 1.76
N ILE A 718 -12.50 29.44 1.30
CA ILE A 718 -11.11 28.98 1.25
C ILE A 718 -10.43 29.49 -0.04
N THR A 719 -11.23 29.90 -1.05
CA THR A 719 -10.74 30.42 -2.33
C THR A 719 -11.36 31.77 -2.71
N PRO A 720 -11.13 32.85 -1.92
CA PRO A 720 -11.72 34.16 -2.17
C PRO A 720 -11.30 34.80 -3.50
N ASN A 721 -10.12 34.47 -4.03
CA ASN A 721 -9.63 35.06 -5.28
C ASN A 721 -10.22 34.34 -6.50
N PHE A 722 -10.30 33.01 -6.48
CA PHE A 722 -11.07 32.27 -7.48
C PHE A 722 -12.54 32.70 -7.46
N ASP A 723 -13.18 32.78 -6.28
CA ASP A 723 -14.58 33.24 -6.14
C ASP A 723 -14.77 34.66 -6.72
N ARG A 724 -13.78 35.54 -6.58
CA ARG A 724 -13.77 36.90 -7.12
C ARG A 724 -13.57 36.96 -8.63
N TRP A 725 -12.71 36.09 -9.19
CA TRP A 725 -12.44 36.04 -10.63
C TRP A 725 -13.50 35.27 -11.41
N ALA A 726 -14.07 34.20 -10.84
CA ALA A 726 -15.20 33.46 -11.39
C ALA A 726 -16.44 34.37 -11.57
N LYS A 727 -16.70 35.28 -10.62
CA LYS A 727 -17.76 36.33 -10.73
C LYS A 727 -17.54 37.33 -11.87
N ARG A 728 -16.34 37.41 -12.45
CA ARG A 728 -16.00 38.25 -13.62
C ARG A 728 -15.98 37.47 -14.94
N GLY A 729 -15.97 36.14 -14.86
CA GLY A 729 -15.97 35.23 -16.00
C GLY A 729 -17.35 34.59 -16.25
N VAL A 730 -17.32 33.45 -16.92
CA VAL A 730 -18.38 32.42 -16.90
C VAL A 730 -17.87 31.29 -16.03
N ALA A 731 -18.58 30.97 -14.95
CA ALA A 731 -18.20 29.94 -13.99
C ALA A 731 -18.96 28.62 -14.22
N LEU A 732 -18.38 27.49 -13.82
CA LEU A 732 -18.94 26.15 -14.04
C LEU A 732 -19.16 25.46 -12.69
N ARG A 733 -20.42 25.18 -12.32
CA ARG A 733 -20.82 24.49 -11.07
C ARG A 733 -20.71 22.96 -11.18
N ASN A 734 -20.76 22.43 -12.39
CA ASN A 734 -21.01 21.00 -12.63
C ASN A 734 -20.02 20.40 -13.64
N ILE A 735 -18.72 20.71 -13.45
CA ILE A 735 -17.63 20.14 -14.24
C ILE A 735 -16.91 19.04 -13.45
N TRP A 736 -16.61 17.95 -14.15
CA TRP A 736 -16.00 16.75 -13.59
C TRP A 736 -14.64 16.46 -14.23
N SER A 737 -13.84 15.63 -13.55
CA SER A 737 -12.51 15.20 -13.98
C SER A 737 -12.21 13.74 -13.62
N SER A 738 -10.96 13.33 -13.82
CA SER A 738 -10.41 12.02 -13.46
C SER A 738 -9.01 12.17 -12.85
N ILE A 739 -8.65 11.24 -11.96
CA ILE A 739 -7.42 11.24 -11.15
C ILE A 739 -6.44 10.14 -11.62
N PRO A 740 -5.10 10.33 -11.60
CA PRO A 740 -4.31 11.51 -11.22
C PRO A 740 -4.31 12.62 -12.29
N THR A 741 -3.62 13.73 -12.01
CA THR A 741 -3.43 14.89 -12.90
C THR A 741 -3.14 14.52 -14.36
N SER A 742 -2.39 13.44 -14.62
CA SER A 742 -2.15 12.93 -15.99
C SER A 742 -3.44 12.64 -16.78
N ARG A 743 -4.51 12.16 -16.13
CA ARG A 743 -5.82 11.90 -16.76
C ARG A 743 -6.62 13.17 -16.97
N SER A 744 -6.50 14.14 -16.06
CA SER A 744 -6.96 15.51 -16.32
C SER A 744 -6.27 16.10 -17.55
N LEU A 745 -4.94 16.02 -17.61
CA LEU A 745 -4.16 16.54 -18.73
C LEU A 745 -4.46 15.82 -20.06
N GLU A 746 -4.71 14.51 -20.04
CA GLU A 746 -5.23 13.72 -21.17
C GLU A 746 -6.59 14.25 -21.64
N SER A 747 -7.53 14.44 -20.71
CA SER A 747 -8.91 14.87 -21.00
C SER A 747 -8.96 16.31 -21.50
N VAL A 748 -8.37 17.27 -20.79
CA VAL A 748 -8.31 18.70 -21.16
C VAL A 748 -7.65 18.90 -22.53
N LEU A 749 -6.51 18.25 -22.79
CA LEU A 749 -5.74 18.54 -24.00
C LEU A 749 -6.26 17.83 -25.25
N TYR A 750 -6.82 16.62 -25.14
CA TYR A 750 -7.19 15.81 -26.31
C TYR A 750 -8.68 15.46 -26.41
N ALA A 751 -9.48 15.91 -25.44
CA ALA A 751 -10.92 15.66 -25.32
C ALA A 751 -11.32 14.17 -25.26
N GLN A 752 -10.50 13.32 -24.65
CA GLN A 752 -10.70 11.87 -24.60
C GLN A 752 -11.28 11.45 -23.25
N VAL A 753 -12.06 10.36 -23.23
CA VAL A 753 -12.35 9.66 -21.97
C VAL A 753 -11.05 9.01 -21.51
N PRO A 754 -10.57 9.26 -20.28
CA PRO A 754 -9.18 8.98 -19.91
C PRO A 754 -8.88 7.49 -19.86
N TYR A 755 -7.65 7.12 -20.25
CA TYR A 755 -7.20 5.74 -20.36
C TYR A 755 -7.44 4.91 -19.09
N HIS A 756 -8.20 3.83 -19.26
CA HIS A 756 -8.63 2.95 -18.17
C HIS A 756 -7.54 1.94 -17.81
N SER A 757 -6.91 2.14 -16.65
CA SER A 757 -5.96 1.21 -16.03
C SER A 757 -5.72 1.60 -14.57
N ASN A 758 -5.46 0.62 -13.70
CA ASN A 758 -5.15 0.88 -12.30
C ASN A 758 -3.68 1.33 -12.10
N THR A 759 -2.85 1.30 -13.13
CA THR A 759 -1.38 1.47 -13.03
C THR A 759 -0.75 2.37 -14.09
N GLU A 760 -1.51 2.78 -15.10
CA GLU A 760 -1.06 3.47 -16.32
C GLU A 760 -2.11 4.51 -16.77
N THR A 761 -1.71 5.49 -17.57
CA THR A 761 -2.53 6.58 -18.14
C THR A 761 -2.33 6.66 -19.66
N GLY A 762 -3.00 7.59 -20.34
CA GLY A 762 -2.69 7.91 -21.74
C GLY A 762 -1.23 8.34 -21.92
N ILE A 763 -0.64 8.92 -20.88
CA ILE A 763 0.69 9.53 -20.88
C ILE A 763 1.80 8.53 -20.55
N THR A 764 1.55 7.58 -19.63
CA THR A 764 2.57 6.73 -18.99
C THR A 764 3.63 6.17 -19.94
N GLY A 765 4.89 6.41 -19.59
CA GLY A 765 6.05 5.99 -20.37
C GLY A 765 6.44 6.99 -21.46
N GLY A 766 5.63 8.05 -21.66
CA GLY A 766 5.88 9.12 -22.60
C GLY A 766 5.79 8.60 -24.03
N LYS A 767 4.56 8.29 -24.48
CA LYS A 767 4.27 7.51 -25.70
C LYS A 767 4.62 8.25 -27.01
N ARG A 768 5.91 8.51 -27.28
CA ARG A 768 6.46 9.30 -28.41
C ARG A 768 5.97 8.89 -29.81
N ASN A 769 5.52 7.64 -29.96
CA ASN A 769 5.07 7.08 -31.24
C ASN A 769 3.55 7.24 -31.45
N THR A 770 2.82 7.76 -30.47
CA THR A 770 1.38 8.01 -30.58
C THR A 770 1.12 9.31 -31.32
N LYS A 771 0.16 9.26 -32.25
CA LYS A 771 -0.34 10.45 -32.93
C LYS A 771 -1.57 10.93 -32.19
N LEU A 772 -1.48 12.11 -31.59
CA LEU A 772 -2.57 12.82 -30.95
C LEU A 772 -2.86 14.10 -31.72
N SER A 773 -4.09 14.58 -31.61
CA SER A 773 -4.49 15.92 -32.07
C SER A 773 -5.42 16.50 -31.04
N GLY A 774 -5.00 17.61 -30.45
CA GLY A 774 -5.64 18.26 -29.31
C GLY A 774 -5.42 19.77 -29.33
N LEU A 775 -5.60 20.40 -28.18
CA LEU A 775 -5.35 21.84 -27.98
C LEU A 775 -3.97 22.30 -28.48
N PRO A 776 -2.85 21.58 -28.27
CA PRO A 776 -1.56 22.01 -28.82
C PRO A 776 -1.58 22.08 -30.35
N GLN A 777 -2.07 21.02 -31.02
CA GLN A 777 -2.19 20.97 -32.48
C GLN A 777 -3.15 22.03 -33.02
N LEU A 778 -4.32 22.21 -32.38
CA LEU A 778 -5.31 23.23 -32.71
C LEU A 778 -4.70 24.64 -32.74
N PHE A 779 -3.86 24.96 -31.75
CA PHE A 779 -3.24 26.28 -31.65
C PHE A 779 -1.99 26.41 -32.54
N SER A 780 -1.15 25.39 -32.67
CA SER A 780 -0.02 25.38 -33.63
C SER A 780 -0.48 25.51 -35.09
N GLU A 781 -1.54 24.80 -35.51
CA GLU A 781 -2.13 24.95 -36.86
C GLU A 781 -2.71 26.35 -37.13
N LYS A 782 -2.94 27.13 -36.06
CA LYS A 782 -3.40 28.53 -36.11
C LYS A 782 -2.25 29.54 -35.92
N GLY A 783 -1.00 29.10 -35.86
CA GLY A 783 0.18 29.96 -35.73
C GLY A 783 0.42 30.52 -34.33
N TYR A 784 -0.10 29.87 -33.29
CA TYR A 784 0.23 30.20 -31.90
C TYR A 784 1.57 29.57 -31.49
N GLU A 785 2.36 30.28 -30.68
CA GLU A 785 3.50 29.67 -29.97
C GLU A 785 2.99 28.87 -28.76
N THR A 786 3.45 27.64 -28.59
CA THR A 786 2.95 26.72 -27.55
C THR A 786 3.89 26.61 -26.35
N TYR A 787 3.30 26.65 -25.16
CA TYR A 787 4.01 26.60 -23.87
C TYR A 787 3.31 25.67 -22.88
N PHE A 788 4.09 24.78 -22.26
CA PHE A 788 3.71 24.10 -21.03
C PHE A 788 4.62 24.54 -19.88
N THR A 789 4.03 24.85 -18.73
CA THR A 789 4.74 25.33 -17.55
C THR A 789 4.16 24.71 -16.28
N THR A 790 4.99 24.44 -15.28
CA THR A 790 4.51 24.00 -13.96
C THR A 790 5.52 24.32 -12.87
N GLY A 791 5.06 24.39 -11.62
CA GLY A 791 5.94 24.34 -10.45
C GLY A 791 6.57 22.96 -10.20
N SER A 792 6.04 21.88 -10.81
CA SER A 792 6.40 20.48 -10.55
C SER A 792 7.50 19.92 -11.46
N THR A 793 8.13 18.81 -11.06
CA THR A 793 9.06 18.06 -11.94
C THR A 793 8.30 17.20 -12.96
N LEU A 794 8.80 17.09 -14.18
CA LEU A 794 8.10 16.41 -15.29
C LEU A 794 8.47 14.92 -15.47
N GLY A 795 9.22 14.32 -14.55
CA GLY A 795 9.60 12.90 -14.65
C GLY A 795 8.44 11.94 -14.33
N PHE A 796 7.42 12.39 -13.58
CA PHE A 796 6.22 11.61 -13.32
C PHE A 796 5.49 11.29 -14.63
N ASP A 797 5.09 10.02 -14.80
CA ASP A 797 4.49 9.47 -16.03
C ASP A 797 5.32 9.64 -17.34
N ASN A 798 6.53 10.22 -17.26
CA ASN A 798 7.34 10.76 -18.36
C ASN A 798 6.69 11.97 -19.09
N TRP A 799 6.12 12.94 -18.37
CA TRP A 799 5.65 14.20 -18.96
C TRP A 799 6.77 14.96 -19.70
N ASP A 800 8.01 14.85 -19.23
CA ASP A 800 9.26 15.38 -19.83
C ASP A 800 9.40 15.01 -21.32
N THR A 801 8.93 13.81 -21.64
CA THR A 801 8.98 13.19 -22.94
C THR A 801 7.67 13.41 -23.69
N PHE A 802 6.53 13.30 -22.99
CA PHE A 802 5.21 13.38 -23.60
C PHE A 802 4.91 14.79 -24.14
N LEU A 803 5.10 15.84 -23.33
CA LEU A 803 4.69 17.20 -23.71
C LEU A 803 5.44 17.71 -24.96
N PRO A 804 6.77 17.57 -25.10
CA PRO A 804 7.47 17.98 -26.32
C PRO A 804 7.15 17.11 -27.55
N SER A 805 6.77 15.83 -27.35
CA SER A 805 6.42 14.96 -28.50
C SER A 805 5.00 15.17 -29.01
N HIS A 806 4.13 15.84 -28.25
CA HIS A 806 2.73 16.09 -28.60
C HIS A 806 2.39 17.58 -28.71
N GLY A 807 3.32 18.39 -29.20
CA GLY A 807 3.05 19.74 -29.71
C GLY A 807 3.24 20.89 -28.72
N PHE A 808 3.99 20.71 -27.63
CA PHE A 808 4.51 21.85 -26.85
C PHE A 808 5.96 22.16 -27.22
N ASP A 809 6.17 23.24 -27.97
CA ASP A 809 7.47 23.74 -28.42
C ASP A 809 8.36 24.16 -27.23
N ASN A 810 7.73 24.67 -26.16
CA ASN A 810 8.41 25.21 -24.98
C ASN A 810 7.88 24.55 -23.70
N VAL A 811 8.73 23.78 -23.03
CA VAL A 811 8.38 23.13 -21.76
C VAL A 811 9.24 23.67 -20.61
N TRP A 812 8.59 23.94 -19.46
CA TRP A 812 9.20 24.53 -18.26
C TRP A 812 8.76 23.73 -17.03
N ASP A 813 9.73 23.18 -16.31
CA ASP A 813 9.58 22.36 -15.11
C ASP A 813 10.09 23.05 -13.84
N ALA A 814 9.91 22.41 -12.68
CA ALA A 814 10.48 22.84 -11.40
C ALA A 814 11.95 23.22 -11.52
N ASP A 815 12.77 22.41 -12.17
CA ASP A 815 14.21 22.64 -12.30
C ASP A 815 14.55 23.91 -13.09
N LYS A 816 13.81 24.19 -14.18
CA LYS A 816 13.94 25.44 -14.93
C LYS A 816 13.41 26.63 -14.13
N MET A 817 12.27 26.49 -13.45
CA MET A 817 11.71 27.53 -12.57
C MET A 817 12.68 27.88 -11.44
N LYS A 818 13.27 26.87 -10.77
CA LYS A 818 14.27 27.05 -9.70
C LYS A 818 15.48 27.84 -10.20
N ARG A 819 16.10 27.42 -11.32
CA ARG A 819 17.22 28.16 -11.94
C ARG A 819 16.85 29.60 -12.34
N MET A 820 15.63 29.84 -12.81
CA MET A 820 15.18 31.21 -13.15
C MET A 820 14.96 32.06 -11.90
N ALA A 821 14.40 31.50 -10.83
CA ALA A 821 14.19 32.18 -9.55
C ALA A 821 15.50 32.51 -8.82
N GLU A 822 16.50 31.62 -8.88
CA GLU A 822 17.86 31.86 -8.35
C GLU A 822 18.51 33.07 -9.03
N ASN A 823 18.51 33.08 -10.38
CA ASN A 823 19.09 34.16 -11.17
C ASN A 823 18.35 35.50 -11.01
N ASN A 824 17.02 35.48 -10.86
CA ASN A 824 16.20 36.69 -10.92
C ASN A 824 15.84 37.28 -9.54
N PHE A 825 15.76 36.48 -8.48
CA PHE A 825 15.14 36.88 -7.20
C PHE A 825 16.05 36.76 -5.97
N ASN A 826 17.36 36.57 -6.16
CA ASN A 826 18.34 36.45 -5.06
C ASN A 826 18.01 35.30 -4.08
N ILE A 827 17.50 34.19 -4.62
CA ILE A 827 17.28 32.92 -3.90
C ILE A 827 18.54 32.08 -4.07
N ARG A 828 19.02 31.45 -2.99
CA ARG A 828 20.19 30.53 -3.05
C ARG A 828 19.68 29.11 -3.22
N SER A 829 20.44 28.23 -3.86
CA SER A 829 20.04 26.83 -4.06
C SER A 829 19.82 26.03 -2.78
N GLN A 830 20.33 26.50 -1.63
CA GLN A 830 20.03 25.91 -0.32
C GLN A 830 18.64 26.31 0.22
N ASP A 831 18.03 27.40 -0.26
CA ASP A 831 16.78 27.95 0.25
C ASP A 831 15.54 27.21 -0.30
N TRP A 832 15.74 26.30 -1.26
CA TRP A 832 14.71 25.35 -1.68
C TRP A 832 14.36 24.35 -0.57
N ASP A 833 15.38 23.83 0.13
CA ASP A 833 15.27 22.65 0.99
C ASP A 833 15.70 22.91 2.46
N ASN A 834 15.95 24.18 2.83
CA ASN A 834 16.18 24.61 4.22
C ASN A 834 14.93 25.27 4.82
N ASP A 835 15.04 25.79 6.05
CA ASP A 835 14.01 26.51 6.80
C ASP A 835 13.15 27.50 6.00
N GLU A 836 13.63 28.09 4.89
CA GLU A 836 12.84 28.99 4.03
C GLU A 836 11.71 28.28 3.26
N HIS A 837 11.86 26.98 2.98
CA HIS A 837 10.97 26.13 2.20
C HIS A 837 10.49 26.79 0.89
N ARG A 838 11.41 27.24 0.03
CA ARG A 838 11.05 27.81 -1.30
C ARG A 838 10.55 26.76 -2.29
N GLY A 839 10.74 25.48 -1.97
CA GLY A 839 10.13 24.35 -2.65
C GLY A 839 9.93 23.18 -1.70
N PHE A 840 9.50 22.06 -2.26
CA PHE A 840 9.32 20.80 -1.55
C PHE A 840 9.53 19.61 -2.49
N SER A 841 9.23 18.39 -2.04
CA SER A 841 9.50 17.14 -2.77
C SER A 841 8.93 17.06 -4.19
N TRP A 842 7.84 17.77 -4.47
CA TRP A 842 7.20 17.79 -5.80
C TRP A 842 7.69 18.93 -6.71
N GLY A 843 8.16 20.06 -6.17
CA GLY A 843 8.42 21.24 -7.00
C GLY A 843 8.86 22.52 -6.28
N ALA A 844 8.73 23.64 -6.99
CA ALA A 844 8.83 25.01 -6.46
C ALA A 844 7.42 25.58 -6.21
N HIS A 845 7.27 26.42 -5.20
CA HIS A 845 5.97 26.93 -4.78
C HIS A 845 5.35 27.96 -5.75
N ASP A 846 4.03 28.11 -5.62
CA ASP A 846 3.22 28.86 -6.59
C ASP A 846 3.46 30.39 -6.52
N ASP A 847 4.00 30.91 -5.41
CA ASP A 847 4.46 32.30 -5.30
C ASP A 847 5.61 32.61 -6.28
N LEU A 848 6.43 31.61 -6.57
CA LEU A 848 7.53 31.70 -7.53
C LEU A 848 7.10 31.27 -8.94
N SER A 849 6.30 30.21 -9.08
CA SER A 849 5.85 29.71 -10.39
C SER A 849 4.96 30.73 -11.12
N PHE A 850 3.96 31.31 -10.44
CA PHE A 850 3.13 32.37 -11.01
C PHE A 850 3.90 33.67 -11.22
N ARG A 851 4.89 34.00 -10.38
CA ARG A 851 5.71 35.20 -10.57
C ARG A 851 6.54 35.12 -11.84
N LEU A 852 7.23 33.99 -12.08
CA LEU A 852 8.01 33.74 -13.28
C LEU A 852 7.12 33.69 -14.54
N LEU A 853 5.97 33.03 -14.47
CA LEU A 853 4.98 33.04 -15.55
C LEU A 853 4.51 34.47 -15.85
N GLY A 854 4.19 35.26 -14.83
CA GLY A 854 3.75 36.64 -14.98
C GLY A 854 4.82 37.57 -15.55
N ASP A 855 6.10 37.37 -15.20
CA ASP A 855 7.23 38.09 -15.79
C ASP A 855 7.32 37.78 -17.30
N PHE A 856 7.30 36.49 -17.66
CA PHE A 856 7.35 36.00 -19.05
C PHE A 856 6.17 36.48 -19.91
N LEU A 857 4.93 36.42 -19.40
CA LEU A 857 3.75 36.85 -20.16
C LEU A 857 3.77 38.37 -20.43
N LEU A 858 4.25 39.16 -19.48
CA LEU A 858 4.38 40.62 -19.64
C LEU A 858 5.54 41.02 -20.56
N GLU A 859 6.66 40.28 -20.52
CA GLU A 859 7.76 40.48 -21.47
C GLU A 859 7.30 40.20 -22.91
N ASN A 860 6.58 39.11 -23.15
CA ASN A 860 6.05 38.81 -24.48
C ASN A 860 4.93 39.77 -24.90
N ARG A 861 4.07 40.22 -23.97
CA ARG A 861 3.12 41.32 -24.24
C ARG A 861 3.85 42.57 -24.73
N ALA A 862 4.97 42.95 -24.11
CA ALA A 862 5.78 44.09 -24.55
C ALA A 862 6.36 43.89 -25.96
N LYS A 863 6.83 42.68 -26.28
CA LYS A 863 7.27 42.33 -27.65
C LYS A 863 6.12 42.44 -28.67
N GLN A 864 4.96 41.85 -28.40
CA GLN A 864 3.82 41.89 -29.33
C GLN A 864 3.30 43.32 -29.56
N VAL A 865 3.31 44.19 -28.54
CA VAL A 865 2.99 45.62 -28.70
C VAL A 865 3.98 46.33 -29.63
N GLU A 866 5.26 45.97 -29.60
CA GLU A 866 6.27 46.54 -30.49
C GLU A 866 6.18 45.98 -31.91
N ARG A 867 5.87 44.68 -32.09
CA ARG A 867 5.55 44.09 -33.40
C ARG A 867 4.36 44.79 -34.07
N ALA A 868 3.29 45.03 -33.32
CA ALA A 868 2.10 45.72 -33.80
C ALA A 868 2.39 47.19 -34.22
N ARG A 869 3.28 47.91 -33.53
CA ARG A 869 3.76 49.25 -33.94
C ARG A 869 4.53 49.22 -35.26
N GLN A 870 5.23 48.14 -35.53
CA GLN A 870 6.01 47.94 -36.76
C GLN A 870 5.14 47.41 -37.92
N GLY A 871 3.85 47.18 -37.69
CA GLY A 871 2.91 46.64 -38.69
C GLY A 871 3.05 45.14 -38.92
N GLU A 872 3.78 44.42 -38.06
CA GLU A 872 3.86 42.96 -38.13
C GLU A 872 2.60 42.30 -37.52
N PRO A 873 2.13 41.17 -38.07
CA PRO A 873 1.09 40.36 -37.44
C PRO A 873 1.48 39.91 -36.03
N LYS A 874 0.50 39.89 -35.12
CA LYS A 874 0.66 39.31 -33.78
C LYS A 874 0.95 37.81 -33.88
N VAL A 875 1.88 37.34 -33.05
CA VAL A 875 2.05 35.91 -32.75
C VAL A 875 1.43 35.65 -31.37
N PRO A 876 0.21 35.07 -31.27
CA PRO A 876 -0.42 34.79 -29.99
C PRO A 876 0.22 33.57 -29.30
N MET A 877 0.09 33.50 -27.97
CA MET A 877 0.58 32.35 -27.19
C MET A 877 -0.57 31.43 -26.76
N PHE A 878 -0.36 30.12 -26.85
CA PHE A 878 -1.14 29.11 -26.13
C PHE A 878 -0.29 28.58 -24.97
N VAL A 879 -0.71 28.86 -23.74
CA VAL A 879 0.05 28.56 -22.53
C VAL A 879 -0.79 27.68 -21.61
N THR A 880 -0.22 26.55 -21.19
CA THR A 880 -0.77 25.73 -20.10
C THR A 880 0.13 25.86 -18.88
N HIS A 881 -0.48 26.07 -17.71
CA HIS A 881 0.18 26.15 -16.41
C HIS A 881 -0.46 25.16 -15.43
N TYR A 882 0.35 24.44 -14.66
CA TYR A 882 -0.11 23.62 -13.54
C TYR A 882 0.58 24.05 -12.23
N THR A 883 -0.22 24.43 -11.24
CA THR A 883 0.24 24.73 -9.86
C THR A 883 0.71 23.46 -9.15
N ILE A 884 1.30 23.57 -7.95
CA ILE A 884 1.72 22.37 -7.19
C ILE A 884 1.61 22.48 -5.66
N SER A 885 1.54 23.66 -5.03
CA SER A 885 1.68 23.78 -3.57
C SER A 885 0.53 23.21 -2.75
N SER A 886 -0.59 22.91 -3.40
CA SER A 886 -1.77 22.28 -2.80
C SER A 886 -1.79 20.75 -2.90
N HIS A 887 -0.68 20.10 -3.31
CA HIS A 887 -0.52 18.65 -3.32
C HIS A 887 -0.24 18.08 -1.90
N GLU A 888 -0.67 16.85 -1.61
CA GLU A 888 -0.42 16.16 -0.33
C GLU A 888 1.10 15.88 -0.15
N PRO A 889 1.73 15.99 1.05
CA PRO A 889 1.23 16.01 2.45
C PRO A 889 0.71 17.34 3.04
N TYR A 890 0.77 18.46 2.31
CA TYR A 890 0.40 19.81 2.79
C TYR A 890 1.21 20.31 4.01
N ASP A 891 2.35 19.70 4.33
CA ASP A 891 3.20 20.02 5.51
C ASP A 891 4.41 20.91 5.19
N SER A 892 4.60 21.22 3.92
CA SER A 892 5.75 21.94 3.38
C SER A 892 5.21 23.16 2.61
N LEU A 893 5.18 24.32 3.27
CA LEU A 893 4.81 25.61 2.69
C LEU A 893 5.92 26.64 2.96
N PRO A 894 6.05 27.70 2.16
CA PRO A 894 7.08 28.71 2.37
C PRO A 894 6.98 29.32 3.77
N LYS A 895 8.09 29.35 4.51
CA LYS A 895 8.11 29.83 5.90
C LYS A 895 7.59 31.24 6.07
N TRP A 896 7.85 32.13 5.10
CA TRP A 896 7.30 33.49 5.09
C TRP A 896 5.76 33.51 5.10
N TYR A 897 5.13 32.51 4.49
CA TYR A 897 3.69 32.32 4.51
C TYR A 897 3.26 31.62 5.79
N GLU A 898 3.98 30.61 6.29
CA GLU A 898 3.67 29.98 7.58
C GLU A 898 3.64 31.00 8.74
N GLU A 899 4.59 31.92 8.76
CA GLU A 899 4.71 33.03 9.73
C GLU A 899 3.71 34.18 9.48
N SER A 900 2.99 34.22 8.35
CA SER A 900 2.03 35.30 8.05
C SER A 900 0.68 35.14 8.76
N GLU A 901 -0.04 36.25 8.96
CA GLU A 901 -1.45 36.21 9.37
C GLU A 901 -2.32 35.56 8.28
N LYS A 902 -3.33 34.79 8.69
CA LYS A 902 -4.26 34.01 7.84
C LYS A 902 -5.67 34.08 8.42
N PRO A 903 -6.74 33.88 7.63
CA PRO A 903 -8.07 33.66 8.18
C PRO A 903 -8.08 32.44 9.10
N ASP A 904 -8.84 32.49 10.19
CA ASP A 904 -9.02 31.32 11.04
C ASP A 904 -10.11 30.41 10.48
N PHE A 905 -9.69 29.26 9.94
CA PHE A 905 -10.58 28.22 9.43
C PHE A 905 -11.06 27.23 10.50
N SER A 906 -10.77 27.46 11.80
CA SER A 906 -11.17 26.61 12.94
C SER A 906 -12.60 26.10 12.84
N ALA A 907 -13.55 27.01 12.56
CA ALA A 907 -14.97 26.72 12.41
C ALA A 907 -15.31 25.62 11.39
N MET A 908 -14.44 25.35 10.41
CA MET A 908 -14.62 24.29 9.41
C MET A 908 -14.04 22.94 9.85
N TYR A 909 -12.89 22.92 10.54
CA TYR A 909 -12.15 21.69 10.84
C TYR A 909 -12.18 21.23 12.31
N GLU A 910 -12.61 22.08 13.25
CA GLU A 910 -12.75 21.66 14.65
C GLU A 910 -13.84 20.60 14.82
N GLY A 911 -13.56 19.62 15.68
CA GLY A 911 -14.40 18.44 15.89
C GLY A 911 -14.19 17.30 14.88
N GLU A 912 -13.51 17.53 13.75
CA GLU A 912 -13.29 16.52 12.73
C GLU A 912 -12.23 15.47 13.11
N GLN A 913 -12.43 14.22 12.68
CA GLN A 913 -11.50 13.11 12.94
C GLN A 913 -10.07 13.39 12.45
N HIS A 914 -9.93 14.16 11.37
CA HIS A 914 -8.64 14.49 10.74
C HIS A 914 -8.34 16.00 10.76
N ALA A 915 -8.81 16.71 11.79
CA ALA A 915 -8.71 18.17 11.95
C ALA A 915 -7.35 18.77 11.50
N ASP A 916 -6.21 18.22 11.92
CA ASP A 916 -4.88 18.75 11.56
C ASP A 916 -4.55 18.60 10.05
N ARG A 917 -4.99 17.52 9.40
CA ARG A 917 -4.79 17.30 7.95
C ARG A 917 -5.69 18.23 7.14
N ILE A 918 -6.93 18.44 7.61
CA ILE A 918 -7.89 19.38 7.02
C ILE A 918 -7.37 20.82 7.15
N LYS A 919 -6.87 21.21 8.33
CA LYS A 919 -6.23 22.52 8.59
C LYS A 919 -5.06 22.79 7.66
N ARG A 920 -4.14 21.82 7.51
CA ARG A 920 -3.00 21.95 6.58
C ARG A 920 -3.46 22.07 5.13
N TYR A 921 -4.42 21.25 4.70
CA TYR A 921 -5.04 21.37 3.37
C TYR A 921 -5.64 22.76 3.12
N MET A 922 -6.42 23.30 4.06
CA MET A 922 -7.02 24.64 3.95
C MET A 922 -5.97 25.73 3.83
N ASN A 923 -4.90 25.66 4.64
CA ASN A 923 -3.78 26.61 4.56
C ASN A 923 -3.07 26.56 3.21
N ALA A 924 -2.86 25.37 2.63
CA ALA A 924 -2.23 25.19 1.31
C ALA A 924 -3.16 25.61 0.16
N ARG A 925 -4.46 25.29 0.24
CA ARG A 925 -5.48 25.70 -0.73
C ARG A 925 -5.60 27.22 -0.80
N TYR A 926 -5.64 27.89 0.36
CA TYR A 926 -5.69 29.35 0.48
C TYR A 926 -4.39 30.04 0.03
N PHE A 927 -3.23 29.39 0.21
CA PHE A 927 -1.95 29.87 -0.32
C PHE A 927 -2.00 29.97 -1.85
N THR A 928 -2.26 28.85 -2.53
CA THR A 928 -2.31 28.84 -4.01
C THR A 928 -3.43 29.72 -4.57
N ASP A 929 -4.58 29.87 -3.88
CA ASP A 929 -5.60 30.87 -4.25
C ASP A 929 -5.09 32.31 -4.11
N THR A 930 -4.35 32.62 -3.05
CA THR A 930 -3.76 33.95 -2.82
C THR A 930 -2.73 34.30 -3.90
N GLU A 931 -1.86 33.36 -4.28
CA GLU A 931 -0.88 33.58 -5.35
C GLU A 931 -1.52 33.66 -6.74
N LEU A 932 -2.55 32.85 -7.01
CA LEU A 932 -3.40 32.96 -8.20
C LEU A 932 -4.09 34.34 -8.27
N GLY A 933 -4.60 34.84 -7.14
CA GLY A 933 -5.19 36.18 -7.01
C GLY A 933 -4.21 37.28 -7.36
N LYS A 934 -3.03 37.27 -6.73
CA LYS A 934 -1.92 38.20 -7.02
C LYS A 934 -1.50 38.15 -8.50
N PHE A 935 -1.42 36.97 -9.09
CA PHE A 935 -1.11 36.78 -10.50
C PHE A 935 -2.17 37.42 -11.41
N MET A 936 -3.44 37.08 -11.22
CA MET A 936 -4.54 37.59 -12.04
C MET A 936 -4.71 39.10 -11.89
N ASP A 937 -4.57 39.65 -10.67
CA ASP A 937 -4.58 41.10 -10.44
C ASP A 937 -3.41 41.81 -11.13
N ARG A 938 -2.21 41.23 -11.08
CA ARG A 938 -1.04 41.75 -11.80
C ARG A 938 -1.29 41.75 -13.32
N MET A 939 -1.81 40.66 -13.87
CA MET A 939 -2.12 40.55 -15.30
C MET A 939 -3.25 41.49 -15.73
N HIS A 940 -4.22 41.76 -14.86
CA HIS A 940 -5.28 42.74 -15.10
C HIS A 940 -4.73 44.17 -15.13
N ASN A 941 -4.01 44.56 -14.07
CA ASN A 941 -3.50 45.93 -13.90
C ASN A 941 -2.45 46.31 -14.96
N GLN A 942 -1.77 45.33 -15.57
CA GLN A 942 -0.84 45.52 -16.69
C GLN A 942 -1.51 45.36 -18.07
N GLY A 943 -2.83 45.19 -18.12
CA GLY A 943 -3.61 45.10 -19.35
C GLY A 943 -3.30 43.88 -20.23
N PHE A 944 -2.93 42.74 -19.63
CA PHE A 944 -2.74 41.46 -20.33
C PHE A 944 -4.07 40.69 -20.49
N LEU A 945 -4.95 40.74 -19.49
CA LEU A 945 -6.23 40.00 -19.52
C LEU A 945 -7.24 40.49 -20.57
N HIS A 946 -7.15 41.74 -21.03
CA HIS A 946 -8.01 42.24 -22.13
C HIS A 946 -7.74 41.55 -23.48
N ASP A 947 -6.55 40.96 -23.63
CA ASP A 947 -6.06 40.34 -24.86
C ASP A 947 -5.80 38.84 -24.68
N THR A 948 -6.41 38.25 -23.65
CA THR A 948 -6.21 36.85 -23.24
C THR A 948 -7.51 36.23 -22.78
N ILE A 949 -7.77 34.99 -23.20
CA ILE A 949 -8.79 34.12 -22.59
C ILE A 949 -8.07 33.27 -21.55
N VAL A 950 -8.50 33.35 -20.29
CA VAL A 950 -7.98 32.51 -19.20
C VAL A 950 -9.02 31.46 -18.84
N VAL A 951 -8.64 30.19 -18.82
CA VAL A 951 -9.42 29.09 -18.26
C VAL A 951 -8.75 28.65 -16.98
N ILE A 952 -9.44 28.74 -15.85
CA ILE A 952 -8.99 28.25 -14.54
C ILE A 952 -9.87 27.06 -14.18
N PHE A 953 -9.28 25.94 -13.79
CA PHE A 953 -10.01 24.73 -13.40
C PHE A 953 -9.22 23.91 -12.38
N GLY A 954 -9.89 23.16 -11.51
CA GLY A 954 -9.24 22.12 -10.72
C GLY A 954 -8.89 20.92 -11.60
N ASP A 955 -7.69 20.35 -11.44
CA ASP A 955 -7.27 19.17 -12.20
C ASP A 955 -7.95 17.90 -11.66
N HIS A 956 -7.92 17.72 -10.35
CA HIS A 956 -8.75 16.81 -9.58
C HIS A 956 -8.92 17.38 -8.17
N GLY A 957 -9.64 16.66 -7.32
CA GLY A 957 -9.84 17.01 -5.93
C GLY A 957 -9.06 16.14 -4.95
N GLN A 958 -9.31 16.35 -3.65
CA GLN A 958 -8.72 15.62 -2.52
C GLN A 958 -9.69 15.52 -1.33
N ALA A 959 -9.54 14.49 -0.50
CA ALA A 959 -10.39 14.31 0.68
C ALA A 959 -9.54 14.10 1.96
N PRO A 960 -8.94 15.19 2.51
CA PRO A 960 -8.17 15.16 3.75
C PRO A 960 -8.98 14.64 4.96
N GLU A 961 -10.30 14.70 4.90
CA GLU A 961 -11.24 14.24 5.93
C GLU A 961 -11.39 12.72 6.05
N VAL A 962 -10.79 11.91 5.16
CA VAL A 962 -10.85 10.44 5.20
C VAL A 962 -9.50 9.78 4.91
N ASP A 963 -9.26 8.60 5.51
CA ASP A 963 -8.02 7.83 5.34
C ASP A 963 -7.72 7.43 3.88
N LYS A 964 -8.77 7.13 3.10
CA LYS A 964 -8.68 6.79 1.68
C LYS A 964 -9.45 7.85 0.89
N PHE A 965 -8.74 8.82 0.32
CA PHE A 965 -9.38 10.01 -0.24
C PHE A 965 -10.33 9.70 -1.43
N ASN A 966 -9.99 8.71 -2.28
CA ASN A 966 -10.88 8.18 -3.35
C ASN A 966 -12.25 7.68 -2.84
N LEU A 967 -12.46 7.48 -1.53
CA LEU A 967 -13.77 7.11 -1.00
C LEU A 967 -14.82 8.23 -1.12
N HIS A 968 -14.39 9.50 -1.17
CA HIS A 968 -15.25 10.65 -1.48
C HIS A 968 -15.02 11.08 -2.94
N GLU A 969 -15.68 10.43 -3.90
CA GLU A 969 -15.48 10.73 -5.33
C GLU A 969 -15.89 12.17 -5.68
N GLU A 970 -16.89 12.74 -5.01
CA GLU A 970 -17.28 14.14 -5.21
C GLU A 970 -16.07 15.05 -4.92
N SER A 971 -15.54 14.96 -3.69
CA SER A 971 -14.34 15.67 -3.25
C SER A 971 -13.09 15.40 -4.09
N ALA A 972 -13.06 14.34 -4.91
CA ALA A 972 -11.91 13.90 -5.71
C ALA A 972 -12.07 14.13 -7.23
N THR A 973 -13.29 14.22 -7.76
CA THR A 973 -13.58 14.27 -9.22
C THR A 973 -14.54 15.37 -9.64
N ARG A 974 -15.24 16.05 -8.71
CA ARG A 974 -15.97 17.27 -9.03
C ARG A 974 -15.09 18.48 -8.75
N VAL A 975 -14.80 19.24 -9.80
CA VAL A 975 -13.84 20.34 -9.76
C VAL A 975 -14.56 21.66 -10.04
N PRO A 976 -14.00 22.81 -9.62
CA PRO A 976 -14.51 24.12 -10.00
C PRO A 976 -13.85 24.54 -11.32
N ALA A 977 -14.53 25.33 -12.16
CA ALA A 977 -13.86 26.01 -13.27
C ALA A 977 -14.48 27.39 -13.58
N ALA A 978 -13.70 28.24 -14.27
CA ALA A 978 -14.14 29.52 -14.79
C ALA A 978 -13.38 29.91 -16.07
N ILE A 979 -14.09 30.56 -17.00
CA ILE A 979 -13.55 31.16 -18.22
C ILE A 979 -13.60 32.68 -18.07
N ILE A 980 -12.44 33.32 -17.96
CA ILE A 980 -12.28 34.78 -17.81
C ILE A 980 -11.78 35.35 -19.14
N ALA A 981 -12.54 36.27 -19.74
CA ALA A 981 -12.11 37.03 -20.91
C ALA A 981 -12.53 38.50 -20.74
N GLU A 982 -11.66 39.28 -20.09
CA GLU A 982 -11.94 40.64 -19.62
C GLU A 982 -12.28 41.59 -20.77
N GLY A 983 -13.49 42.18 -20.74
CA GLY A 983 -14.00 43.04 -21.80
C GLY A 983 -14.56 42.31 -23.04
N ARG A 984 -14.46 40.98 -23.11
CA ARG A 984 -14.91 40.18 -24.27
C ARG A 984 -16.20 39.39 -24.03
N LEU A 985 -16.64 39.23 -22.78
CA LEU A 985 -17.83 38.45 -22.39
C LEU A 985 -19.18 39.20 -22.50
N GLY A 986 -19.19 40.52 -22.51
CA GLY A 986 -20.43 41.32 -22.53
C GLY A 986 -21.39 40.92 -21.41
N ASN A 987 -22.63 40.58 -21.78
CA ASN A 987 -23.69 40.21 -20.82
C ASN A 987 -23.50 38.84 -20.14
N ALA A 988 -22.46 38.07 -20.48
CA ALA A 988 -22.17 36.77 -19.86
C ALA A 988 -21.30 36.86 -18.59
N VAL A 989 -20.85 38.06 -18.21
CA VAL A 989 -20.08 38.28 -16.97
C VAL A 989 -20.92 37.87 -15.75
N GLY A 990 -20.41 36.95 -14.93
CA GLY A 990 -21.09 36.44 -13.74
C GLY A 990 -22.09 35.31 -14.02
N LEU A 991 -22.16 34.79 -15.26
CA LEU A 991 -22.95 33.61 -15.58
C LEU A 991 -22.37 32.37 -14.87
N VAL A 992 -23.24 31.56 -14.25
CA VAL A 992 -22.90 30.23 -13.73
C VAL A 992 -23.59 29.17 -14.58
N LEU A 993 -22.80 28.26 -15.15
CA LEU A 993 -23.28 27.10 -15.91
C LEU A 993 -23.51 25.92 -14.95
N ASN A 994 -24.75 25.42 -14.93
CA ASN A 994 -25.20 24.29 -14.12
C ASN A 994 -25.38 23.00 -14.95
N ASP A 995 -25.42 23.11 -16.28
CA ASP A 995 -25.36 21.97 -17.19
C ASP A 995 -24.10 21.15 -16.89
N VAL A 996 -24.21 19.82 -16.90
CA VAL A 996 -23.09 18.92 -16.66
C VAL A 996 -22.01 19.06 -17.76
N ALA A 997 -20.75 19.00 -17.36
CA ALA A 997 -19.58 19.10 -18.21
C ALA A 997 -18.43 18.21 -17.69
N GLU A 998 -17.45 17.95 -18.55
CA GLU A 998 -16.17 17.33 -18.20
C GLU A 998 -15.02 18.21 -18.70
N GLN A 999 -13.82 18.06 -18.15
CA GLN A 999 -12.61 18.68 -18.66
C GLN A 999 -12.39 18.49 -20.18
N TYR A 1000 -12.82 17.36 -20.76
CA TYR A 1000 -12.76 17.13 -22.20
C TYR A 1000 -13.60 18.10 -23.04
N ASP A 1001 -14.60 18.78 -22.46
CA ASP A 1001 -15.40 19.80 -23.17
C ASP A 1001 -14.57 21.08 -23.44
N LEU A 1002 -13.48 21.30 -22.72
CA LEU A 1002 -12.66 22.52 -22.85
C LEU A 1002 -12.01 22.66 -24.24
N LEU A 1003 -11.67 21.55 -24.90
CA LEU A 1003 -11.13 21.58 -26.26
C LEU A 1003 -12.15 22.16 -27.26
N ASN A 1004 -13.32 21.55 -27.37
CA ASN A 1004 -14.33 21.96 -28.33
C ASN A 1004 -14.92 23.34 -27.96
N THR A 1005 -14.94 23.68 -26.66
CA THR A 1005 -15.25 25.03 -26.19
C THR A 1005 -14.24 26.06 -26.69
N LEU A 1006 -12.93 25.80 -26.58
CA LEU A 1006 -11.88 26.71 -27.06
C LEU A 1006 -11.79 26.77 -28.59
N ALA A 1007 -12.09 25.67 -29.29
CA ALA A 1007 -12.20 25.63 -30.74
C ALA A 1007 -13.38 26.48 -31.27
N ASP A 1008 -14.55 26.38 -30.64
CA ASP A 1008 -15.72 27.22 -30.97
C ASP A 1008 -15.51 28.68 -30.57
N ILE A 1009 -14.91 28.95 -29.41
CA ILE A 1009 -14.57 30.32 -28.99
C ILE A 1009 -13.59 30.95 -29.99
N THR A 1010 -12.43 30.33 -30.23
CA THR A 1010 -11.31 30.96 -30.95
C THR A 1010 -11.31 30.70 -32.47
N GLY A 1011 -12.25 29.92 -32.99
CA GLY A 1011 -12.31 29.50 -34.40
C GLY A 1011 -11.40 28.33 -34.74
N LEU A 1012 -11.64 27.72 -35.90
CA LEU A 1012 -10.93 26.52 -36.38
C LEU A 1012 -9.74 26.86 -37.31
N PRO A 1013 -8.78 25.95 -37.51
CA PRO A 1013 -7.74 26.08 -38.53
C PRO A 1013 -8.30 26.12 -39.95
N LYS A 1014 -7.51 26.61 -40.91
CA LYS A 1014 -7.93 26.70 -42.32
C LYS A 1014 -8.10 25.30 -42.92
N GLY A 1015 -9.36 24.91 -43.13
CA GLY A 1015 -9.73 23.56 -43.59
C GLY A 1015 -10.26 22.65 -42.47
N GLY A 1016 -10.57 23.19 -41.29
CA GLY A 1016 -11.13 22.43 -40.17
C GLY A 1016 -10.09 21.69 -39.35
N PHE A 1017 -10.41 21.46 -38.08
CA PHE A 1017 -9.53 20.78 -37.12
C PHE A 1017 -9.72 19.27 -37.18
N GLN A 1018 -8.64 18.49 -37.15
CA GLN A 1018 -8.72 17.02 -37.09
C GLN A 1018 -8.65 16.55 -35.63
N GLN A 1019 -9.62 15.74 -35.19
CA GLN A 1019 -9.68 15.26 -33.81
C GLN A 1019 -10.38 13.90 -33.68
N ASN A 1020 -10.36 13.34 -32.47
CA ASN A 1020 -11.07 12.11 -32.11
C ASN A 1020 -11.78 12.18 -30.74
N GLY A 1021 -11.91 13.37 -30.14
CA GLY A 1021 -12.48 13.56 -28.81
C GLY A 1021 -14.01 13.52 -28.75
N VAL A 1022 -14.56 13.48 -27.53
CA VAL A 1022 -16.00 13.37 -27.24
C VAL A 1022 -16.63 14.62 -26.61
N GLY A 1023 -15.82 15.62 -26.28
CA GLY A 1023 -16.30 16.83 -25.62
C GLY A 1023 -17.17 17.72 -26.51
N ARG A 1024 -18.12 18.44 -25.91
CA ARG A 1024 -18.97 19.44 -26.57
C ARG A 1024 -18.42 20.86 -26.41
N SER A 1025 -18.97 21.81 -27.17
CA SER A 1025 -18.73 23.23 -26.91
C SER A 1025 -19.68 23.75 -25.83
N LEU A 1026 -19.16 24.17 -24.68
CA LEU A 1026 -19.91 24.81 -23.60
C LEU A 1026 -20.36 26.24 -23.95
N LYS A 1027 -19.79 26.84 -25.01
CA LYS A 1027 -20.29 28.08 -25.61
C LYS A 1027 -21.70 27.87 -26.24
N ARG A 1028 -22.09 26.62 -26.52
CA ARG A 1028 -23.44 26.24 -26.97
C ARG A 1028 -24.28 25.68 -25.82
N LYS A 1029 -25.59 25.93 -25.86
CA LYS A 1029 -26.52 25.27 -24.94
C LYS A 1029 -26.58 23.78 -25.22
N ALA A 1030 -26.73 22.96 -24.18
CA ALA A 1030 -26.82 21.51 -24.32
C ALA A 1030 -27.94 21.11 -25.28
N SER A 1031 -27.62 20.24 -26.25
CA SER A 1031 -28.53 19.82 -27.33
C SER A 1031 -29.70 18.94 -26.87
N SER A 1032 -29.67 18.46 -25.61
CA SER A 1032 -30.68 17.60 -25.00
C SER A 1032 -30.73 17.79 -23.48
N LYS A 1033 -31.94 17.71 -22.90
CA LYS A 1033 -32.15 17.62 -21.44
C LYS A 1033 -31.63 16.31 -20.83
N LYS A 1034 -31.23 15.33 -21.65
CA LYS A 1034 -30.62 14.07 -21.23
C LYS A 1034 -29.10 14.00 -21.49
N HIS A 1035 -28.43 15.13 -21.70
CA HIS A 1035 -26.96 15.14 -21.89
C HIS A 1035 -26.24 14.55 -20.66
N VAL A 1036 -25.20 13.75 -20.91
CA VAL A 1036 -24.38 13.07 -19.90
C VAL A 1036 -22.89 13.28 -20.17
N VAL A 1037 -22.07 13.07 -19.13
CA VAL A 1037 -20.60 12.96 -19.25
C VAL A 1037 -20.07 11.70 -18.58
N TYR A 1038 -18.92 11.20 -19.05
CA TYR A 1038 -18.27 9.97 -18.60
C TYR A 1038 -17.08 10.30 -17.66
N SER A 1039 -17.37 10.59 -16.39
CA SER A 1039 -16.39 10.94 -15.34
C SER A 1039 -15.85 9.67 -14.65
N ASN A 1040 -15.10 8.87 -15.40
CA ASN A 1040 -14.49 7.64 -14.88
C ASN A 1040 -13.37 7.94 -13.87
N ASP A 1041 -13.33 7.21 -12.75
CA ASP A 1041 -12.11 7.02 -11.95
C ASP A 1041 -11.60 5.58 -12.15
N PRO A 1042 -10.60 5.35 -13.02
CA PRO A 1042 -10.00 4.03 -13.22
C PRO A 1042 -9.33 3.44 -11.96
N LEU A 1043 -9.12 4.22 -10.89
CA LEU A 1043 -8.62 3.72 -9.61
C LEU A 1043 -9.76 3.23 -8.68
N ARG A 1044 -11.03 3.39 -9.06
CA ARG A 1044 -12.17 2.98 -8.22
C ARG A 1044 -13.38 2.44 -9.00
N LYS A 1045 -14.06 3.27 -9.80
CA LYS A 1045 -15.28 2.92 -10.55
C LYS A 1045 -15.43 3.79 -11.79
N MET A 1046 -16.05 3.22 -12.81
CA MET A 1046 -16.56 3.98 -13.94
C MET A 1046 -17.80 4.77 -13.50
N ALA A 1047 -18.02 5.95 -14.07
CA ALA A 1047 -19.17 6.76 -13.71
C ALA A 1047 -19.71 7.62 -14.86
N ILE A 1048 -21.01 7.87 -14.80
CA ILE A 1048 -21.76 8.73 -15.72
C ILE A 1048 -22.48 9.78 -14.87
N VAL A 1049 -22.44 11.05 -15.29
CA VAL A 1049 -23.17 12.13 -14.60
C VAL A 1049 -24.18 12.76 -15.56
N ARG A 1050 -25.42 12.93 -15.08
CA ARG A 1050 -26.57 13.51 -15.79
C ARG A 1050 -27.23 14.56 -14.90
N GLY A 1051 -26.93 15.84 -15.12
CA GLY A 1051 -27.36 16.89 -14.19
C GLY A 1051 -26.71 16.68 -12.81
N HIS A 1052 -27.51 16.43 -11.77
CA HIS A 1052 -27.06 16.08 -10.42
C HIS A 1052 -27.02 14.55 -10.16
N GLU A 1053 -27.50 13.72 -11.10
CA GLU A 1053 -27.50 12.27 -10.95
C GLU A 1053 -26.11 11.70 -11.33
N ARG A 1054 -25.38 11.08 -10.39
CA ARG A 1054 -24.13 10.33 -10.65
C ARG A 1054 -24.40 8.83 -10.52
N LEU A 1055 -24.32 8.13 -11.66
CA LEU A 1055 -24.31 6.67 -11.72
C LEU A 1055 -22.88 6.16 -11.58
N ARG A 1056 -22.64 5.27 -10.62
CA ARG A 1056 -21.39 4.53 -10.42
C ARG A 1056 -21.56 3.08 -10.88
N TYR A 1057 -20.63 2.55 -11.65
CA TYR A 1057 -20.73 1.19 -12.19
C TYR A 1057 -19.36 0.51 -12.35
N ASP A 1058 -19.41 -0.81 -12.43
CA ASP A 1058 -18.24 -1.66 -12.69
C ASP A 1058 -17.97 -1.81 -14.19
N GLU A 1059 -16.71 -2.01 -14.59
CA GLU A 1059 -16.35 -2.24 -15.99
C GLU A 1059 -17.04 -3.50 -16.55
N ILE A 1060 -17.19 -4.56 -15.73
CA ILE A 1060 -17.53 -5.91 -16.22
C ILE A 1060 -18.67 -6.57 -15.41
N THR A 1061 -18.84 -6.30 -14.11
CA THR A 1061 -19.98 -6.86 -13.35
C THR A 1061 -21.25 -6.02 -13.55
N ASP A 1062 -22.44 -6.57 -13.30
CA ASP A 1062 -23.69 -5.78 -13.38
C ASP A 1062 -23.89 -4.76 -12.23
N SER A 1063 -22.84 -4.47 -11.45
CA SER A 1063 -22.92 -3.52 -10.35
C SER A 1063 -23.15 -2.10 -10.86
N MET A 1064 -24.21 -1.48 -10.33
CA MET A 1064 -24.65 -0.11 -10.59
C MET A 1064 -25.22 0.46 -9.30
N MET A 1065 -24.86 1.70 -8.96
CA MET A 1065 -25.41 2.46 -7.82
C MET A 1065 -25.63 3.90 -8.26
N LEU A 1066 -26.81 4.47 -8.02
CA LEU A 1066 -27.19 5.80 -8.49
C LEU A 1066 -27.38 6.77 -7.33
N HIS A 1067 -26.83 7.98 -7.43
CA HIS A 1067 -26.87 8.98 -6.36
C HIS A 1067 -27.20 10.37 -6.90
N ASP A 1068 -27.80 11.20 -6.04
CA ASP A 1068 -27.98 12.63 -6.26
C ASP A 1068 -26.86 13.38 -5.53
N THR A 1069 -25.99 14.08 -6.26
CA THR A 1069 -24.80 14.75 -5.70
C THR A 1069 -25.11 16.08 -5.03
N GLU A 1070 -26.33 16.61 -5.15
CA GLU A 1070 -26.78 17.84 -4.50
C GLU A 1070 -27.58 17.54 -3.21
N THR A 1071 -28.14 16.34 -3.04
CA THR A 1071 -28.84 15.93 -1.79
C THR A 1071 -28.15 14.81 -0.98
N ASP A 1072 -27.28 14.01 -1.59
CA ASP A 1072 -26.48 12.95 -0.95
C ASP A 1072 -25.00 13.08 -1.36
N PHE A 1073 -24.36 14.15 -0.89
CA PHE A 1073 -22.95 14.47 -1.12
C PHE A 1073 -21.99 13.27 -0.90
N HIS A 1074 -22.25 12.46 0.12
CA HIS A 1074 -21.43 11.30 0.47
C HIS A 1074 -21.76 10.03 -0.34
N MET A 1075 -22.78 10.07 -1.22
CA MET A 1075 -23.26 8.96 -2.04
C MET A 1075 -23.53 7.68 -1.21
N THR A 1076 -24.31 7.85 -0.15
CA THR A 1076 -24.70 6.84 0.83
C THR A 1076 -26.02 6.13 0.52
N THR A 1077 -26.88 6.78 -0.26
CA THR A 1077 -28.24 6.34 -0.60
C THR A 1077 -28.30 5.96 -2.08
N ASP A 1078 -28.46 4.67 -2.37
CA ASP A 1078 -28.64 4.19 -3.74
C ASP A 1078 -30.10 4.36 -4.18
N LEU A 1079 -30.29 5.17 -5.22
CA LEU A 1079 -31.58 5.50 -5.83
C LEU A 1079 -32.00 4.48 -6.90
N LEU A 1080 -31.08 3.67 -7.43
CA LEU A 1080 -31.36 2.72 -8.52
C LEU A 1080 -32.48 1.71 -8.20
N PRO A 1081 -32.64 1.20 -6.96
CA PRO A 1081 -33.75 0.31 -6.58
C PRO A 1081 -35.11 1.01 -6.47
N LEU A 1082 -35.16 2.34 -6.54
CA LEU A 1082 -36.38 3.15 -6.42
C LEU A 1082 -36.94 3.59 -7.78
N LEU A 1083 -36.16 3.46 -8.85
CA LEU A 1083 -36.56 3.81 -10.22
C LEU A 1083 -37.61 2.85 -10.78
N LYS A 1084 -38.41 3.34 -11.74
CA LYS A 1084 -39.25 2.48 -12.58
C LYS A 1084 -38.39 1.63 -13.52
N PRO A 1085 -38.89 0.47 -14.01
CA PRO A 1085 -38.14 -0.38 -14.94
C PRO A 1085 -37.63 0.35 -16.19
N GLU A 1086 -38.40 1.31 -16.70
CA GLU A 1086 -38.05 2.12 -17.88
C GLU A 1086 -36.90 3.10 -17.57
N GLU A 1087 -36.99 3.80 -16.43
CA GLU A 1087 -35.98 4.75 -15.95
C GLU A 1087 -34.66 4.04 -15.62
N ARG A 1088 -34.75 2.82 -15.09
CA ARG A 1088 -33.61 1.93 -14.86
C ARG A 1088 -33.00 1.44 -16.18
N ALA A 1089 -33.81 1.06 -17.16
CA ALA A 1089 -33.32 0.60 -18.47
C ALA A 1089 -32.57 1.70 -19.23
N GLU A 1090 -32.95 2.97 -19.08
CA GLU A 1090 -32.15 4.10 -19.62
C GLU A 1090 -30.76 4.17 -18.99
N TRP A 1091 -30.63 3.97 -17.67
CA TRP A 1091 -29.34 3.93 -17.00
C TRP A 1091 -28.51 2.67 -17.32
N GLU A 1092 -29.17 1.53 -17.55
CA GLU A 1092 -28.52 0.30 -18.00
C GLU A 1092 -27.99 0.42 -19.45
N ALA A 1093 -28.67 1.17 -20.33
CA ALA A 1093 -28.15 1.52 -21.65
C ALA A 1093 -26.92 2.43 -21.55
N LEU A 1094 -27.04 3.56 -20.85
CA LEU A 1094 -25.93 4.52 -20.64
C LEU A 1094 -24.67 3.86 -20.06
N ARG A 1095 -24.83 2.84 -19.20
CA ARG A 1095 -23.72 2.00 -18.69
C ARG A 1095 -22.96 1.31 -19.80
N GLU A 1096 -23.65 0.64 -20.72
CA GLU A 1096 -23.00 -0.06 -21.85
C GLU A 1096 -22.33 0.91 -22.81
N ASP A 1097 -22.87 2.12 -22.98
CA ASP A 1097 -22.25 3.17 -23.80
C ASP A 1097 -20.99 3.74 -23.14
N GLY A 1098 -21.02 3.92 -21.81
CA GLY A 1098 -19.84 4.24 -21.02
C GLY A 1098 -18.73 3.18 -21.06
N ARG A 1099 -19.10 1.89 -21.02
CA ARG A 1099 -18.18 0.76 -21.27
C ARG A 1099 -17.59 0.83 -22.68
N ARG A 1100 -18.45 1.00 -23.69
CA ARG A 1100 -18.08 1.03 -25.11
C ARG A 1100 -17.06 2.13 -25.43
N ILE A 1101 -17.28 3.37 -24.97
CA ILE A 1101 -16.36 4.49 -25.22
C ILE A 1101 -15.02 4.32 -24.47
N THR A 1102 -15.06 3.78 -23.26
CA THR A 1102 -13.87 3.51 -22.46
C THR A 1102 -13.02 2.41 -23.09
N ALA A 1103 -13.64 1.31 -23.52
CA ALA A 1103 -12.99 0.24 -24.26
C ALA A 1103 -12.43 0.73 -25.62
N TYR A 1104 -13.15 1.63 -26.32
CA TYR A 1104 -12.68 2.28 -27.54
C TYR A 1104 -11.38 3.05 -27.30
N PHE A 1105 -11.36 4.01 -26.36
CA PHE A 1105 -10.14 4.80 -26.11
C PHE A 1105 -9.00 3.93 -25.58
N LYS A 1106 -9.29 2.97 -24.67
CA LYS A 1106 -8.29 2.01 -24.21
C LYS A 1106 -7.67 1.22 -25.36
N LYS A 1107 -8.49 0.58 -26.21
CA LYS A 1107 -8.00 -0.16 -27.38
C LYS A 1107 -7.17 0.74 -28.29
N ARG A 1108 -7.62 1.97 -28.56
CA ARG A 1108 -6.93 2.87 -29.49
C ARG A 1108 -5.60 3.42 -28.94
N TRP A 1109 -5.47 3.56 -27.64
CA TRP A 1109 -4.18 3.81 -26.97
C TRP A 1109 -3.25 2.59 -27.04
N ASP A 1110 -3.77 1.39 -26.78
CA ASP A 1110 -2.99 0.14 -26.76
C ASP A 1110 -2.45 -0.25 -28.15
N GLU A 1111 -3.29 -0.14 -29.19
CA GLU A 1111 -2.93 -0.39 -30.59
C GLU A 1111 -2.38 0.85 -31.32
N ASN A 1112 -2.15 1.96 -30.60
CA ASN A 1112 -1.52 3.18 -31.11
C ASN A 1112 -2.22 3.82 -32.34
N CYS A 1113 -3.54 3.68 -32.43
CA CYS A 1113 -4.36 3.92 -33.63
C CYS A 1113 -5.36 5.11 -33.47
N LEU A 1114 -5.12 6.02 -32.52
CA LEU A 1114 -6.07 7.09 -32.13
C LEU A 1114 -6.52 7.99 -33.29
N LEU A 1115 -5.62 8.31 -34.24
CA LEU A 1115 -5.91 9.06 -35.47
C LEU A 1115 -5.86 8.17 -36.73
N ALA A 1116 -6.41 6.97 -36.63
CA ALA A 1116 -6.59 6.05 -37.75
C ALA A 1116 -8.09 5.75 -37.98
N VAL A 1117 -8.45 5.36 -39.20
CA VAL A 1117 -9.82 4.93 -39.50
C VAL A 1117 -10.06 3.56 -38.88
N GLN A 1118 -9.38 2.54 -39.43
CA GLN A 1118 -9.34 1.19 -38.88
C GLN A 1118 -8.30 1.11 -37.75
N CYS A 1119 -8.54 0.18 -36.82
CA CYS A 1119 -7.63 -0.14 -35.73
C CYS A 1119 -7.42 -1.65 -35.73
N GLU A 1120 -6.40 -2.08 -36.46
CA GLU A 1120 -5.99 -3.48 -36.60
C GLU A 1120 -4.97 -3.82 -35.52
N SER A 1121 -5.19 -4.93 -34.82
CA SER A 1121 -4.26 -5.45 -33.83
C SER A 1121 -2.93 -5.81 -34.49
N LEU A 1122 -1.82 -5.24 -34.01
CA LEU A 1122 -0.47 -5.61 -34.43
C LEU A 1122 -0.24 -7.11 -34.13
N SER A 1123 -0.12 -7.90 -35.20
CA SER A 1123 -0.09 -9.38 -35.21
C SER A 1123 1.28 -9.99 -34.90
#